data_AF-A0A7V3DZ06-F1
#
_entry.id   AF-A0A7V3DZ06-F1
#
_cell.length_a   1.000
_cell.length_b   1.000
_cell.length_c   1.000
_cell.angle_alpha   90.00
_cell.angle_beta   90.00
_cell.angle_gamma   90.00
#
_symmetry.space_group_name_H-M   'P 1'
#
loop_
_entity.id
_entity.type
_entity.pdbx_description
1 polymer ?
#
loop_
_entity_poly.entity_id
_entity_poly.type
_entity_poly.pdbx_seq_one_letter_code
_entity_poly.pdbx_strand_id
1 'polypeptide(L)'
;MKLKSILREQSSPVLEAIIKFWDIQPPERPEENEEQWHDQLVDFLYPRLQMAPYFRNAFARLTDDEKDLVYFLAIHGGDLTQDEVARRQFSGNVPAMRARVEDLTSKGFAFIDDLSAQPEKMILVGVPEPYLRFIELPPYWEGYLGNFLKDLPTSQLITIAQRGLGLELDSRKRHYVMSSIRLCLLDPPRLRSYIAHLPDSERELFRMLVERKGVCLFRDLLDIGLQKRYDHSKAEYVTNLAQNTGLVFTAVAGDNKYNNLLMVPRDIYHIIASQFVPDTRSLRELDTVSLLDHDDQPTILLENTHALLRDIVVFAAYVNRNTVKPLSNGGIGKNDLKKILPLLSANKTIKYAAFLGLFLIEKKLLVPVNKTWRVSNSFIRWLDDGSRCFQDVYAFWLSSNEWNEEYVEGDVAHSDVPAPALINISEARRIVLQNIAAIPHSHWISVQAFADNISPQIDLNIPRHTVSPAQEKFRRHTRLIVESIVVESLYWFGLIRLGLYQPGALEVLGSRKTISQKAPRRTGRRVASSVDDLRCFFKLTSLGHFILSGPYTEPAAVFEGRSAEAVALQFNVEKFTIQPNLEILAPPDLRLRHFYHLNEIADIKAVDVMSTFSITKDSLREAMDKGIRSEDIVHFFTEHSYSGLPDTVRHLIAECGEKHGEVDLAFCGGYVTVGDPIVMEALKNQKRLAEYVKNYYDDRLILLIPNVDLRKVARELQHAGYMPKIDAENVQMTEEDRFTLSLSTDELYTLIGILRYALLVDETLGATICGAEANKLLERLRPDARHAYNVNYFSESISKQMHKAFEEVYSKTVGSATRKYKQQVSRLISSTPMLKSNRGFEGPNPASTPEDIRQMIDYALDRDLALEIEYKKTDKAPIREEIVPEKVEGARLTAYCETRDTYTVYQIARIEKARLV
;
A
#
# COMPACT_ATOMS: atom_id res chain seq x y z
N MET A 1 51.82 6.91 -14.18
CA MET A 1 53.23 6.46 -13.99
C MET A 1 53.53 5.10 -14.64
N LYS A 2 54.74 4.86 -15.18
CA LYS A 2 55.13 3.56 -15.80
C LYS A 2 55.68 2.59 -14.76
N LEU A 3 54.94 1.50 -14.49
CA LEU A 3 55.27 0.51 -13.46
C LEU A 3 56.70 -0.04 -13.54
N LYS A 4 57.16 -0.47 -14.72
CA LYS A 4 58.50 -1.07 -14.87
C LYS A 4 59.65 -0.08 -14.57
N SER A 5 59.47 1.20 -14.87
CA SER A 5 60.50 2.22 -14.59
C SER A 5 60.63 2.41 -13.08
N ILE A 6 59.50 2.59 -12.41
CA ILE A 6 59.44 2.86 -10.98
C ILE A 6 59.97 1.69 -10.16
N LEU A 7 59.66 0.44 -10.54
CA LEU A 7 60.18 -0.73 -9.84
C LEU A 7 61.72 -0.82 -9.92
N ARG A 8 62.34 -0.38 -11.02
CA ARG A 8 63.80 -0.32 -11.16
C ARG A 8 64.45 0.78 -10.33
N GLU A 9 63.69 1.81 -9.99
CA GLU A 9 64.18 2.92 -9.16
C GLU A 9 64.06 2.63 -7.65
N GLN A 10 63.34 1.55 -7.27
CA GLN A 10 63.18 1.15 -5.87
C GLN A 10 64.37 0.33 -5.35
N SER A 11 64.57 0.31 -4.04
CA SER A 11 65.57 -0.57 -3.42
C SER A 11 65.07 -2.01 -3.30
N SER A 12 65.99 -2.99 -3.31
CA SER A 12 65.64 -4.41 -3.16
C SER A 12 64.80 -4.75 -1.91
N PRO A 13 65.04 -4.15 -0.72
CA PRO A 13 64.17 -4.36 0.45
C PRO A 13 62.71 -3.93 0.24
N VAL A 14 62.47 -2.85 -0.53
CA VAL A 14 61.11 -2.39 -0.86
C VAL A 14 60.43 -3.40 -1.79
N LEU A 15 61.14 -3.92 -2.79
CA LEU A 15 60.61 -4.94 -3.69
C LEU A 15 60.22 -6.23 -2.94
N GLU A 16 61.04 -6.66 -1.98
CA GLU A 16 60.73 -7.81 -1.11
C GLU A 16 59.51 -7.55 -0.21
N ALA A 17 59.37 -6.33 0.32
CA ALA A 17 58.19 -5.92 1.10
C ALA A 17 56.90 -5.99 0.27
N ILE A 18 56.96 -5.58 -1.00
CA ILE A 18 55.83 -5.68 -1.94
C ILE A 18 55.43 -7.14 -2.14
N ILE A 19 56.40 -8.03 -2.40
CA ILE A 19 56.14 -9.48 -2.57
C ILE A 19 55.42 -10.05 -1.35
N LYS A 20 55.91 -9.70 -0.14
CA LYS A 20 55.33 -10.16 1.12
C LYS A 20 53.92 -9.61 1.34
N PHE A 21 53.67 -8.33 1.04
CA PHE A 21 52.34 -7.74 1.20
C PHE A 21 51.33 -8.34 0.23
N TRP A 22 51.74 -8.59 -1.02
CA TRP A 22 50.89 -9.16 -2.06
C TRP A 22 50.70 -10.67 -1.95
N ASP A 23 51.31 -11.32 -0.95
CA ASP A 23 51.25 -12.77 -0.71
C ASP A 23 51.68 -13.59 -1.94
N ILE A 24 52.76 -13.15 -2.59
CA ILE A 24 53.35 -13.80 -3.76
C ILE A 24 54.56 -14.62 -3.29
N GLN A 25 54.72 -15.84 -3.81
CA GLN A 25 55.91 -16.65 -3.54
C GLN A 25 57.17 -15.98 -4.12
N PRO A 26 58.22 -15.70 -3.33
CA PRO A 26 59.42 -15.05 -3.84
C PRO A 26 60.21 -15.98 -4.80
N PRO A 27 60.95 -15.42 -5.77
CA PRO A 27 61.86 -16.20 -6.61
C PRO A 27 63.08 -16.68 -5.81
N GLU A 28 63.76 -17.73 -6.29
CA GLU A 28 65.02 -18.20 -5.68
C GLU A 28 66.11 -17.13 -5.77
N ARG A 29 66.77 -16.86 -4.63
CA ARG A 29 67.80 -15.84 -4.50
C ARG A 29 69.15 -16.35 -5.05
N PRO A 30 69.82 -15.63 -5.97
CA PRO A 30 71.16 -15.96 -6.43
C PRO A 30 72.20 -15.88 -5.30
N GLU A 31 73.21 -16.75 -5.32
CA GLU A 31 74.14 -16.91 -4.20
C GLU A 31 75.10 -15.71 -3.99
N GLU A 32 75.45 -14.90 -5.02
CA GLU A 32 76.50 -13.86 -4.87
C GLU A 32 76.37 -12.56 -5.72
N ASN A 33 75.16 -12.12 -6.13
CA ASN A 33 75.04 -10.87 -6.90
C ASN A 33 73.76 -10.06 -6.58
N GLU A 34 73.91 -8.94 -5.86
CA GLU A 34 72.80 -8.05 -5.48
C GLU A 34 72.17 -7.31 -6.68
N GLU A 35 72.94 -6.95 -7.70
CA GLU A 35 72.40 -6.32 -8.91
C GLU A 35 71.54 -7.31 -9.71
N GLN A 36 72.01 -8.56 -9.85
CA GLN A 36 71.21 -9.62 -10.47
C GLN A 36 69.96 -9.94 -9.65
N TRP A 37 70.05 -9.93 -8.31
CA TRP A 37 68.89 -10.12 -7.45
C TRP A 37 67.86 -9.01 -7.64
N HIS A 38 68.31 -7.75 -7.71
CA HIS A 38 67.45 -6.60 -7.97
C HIS A 38 66.70 -6.73 -9.32
N ASP A 39 67.43 -6.99 -10.41
CA ASP A 39 66.82 -7.13 -11.74
C ASP A 39 65.84 -8.31 -11.80
N GLN A 40 66.18 -9.44 -11.16
CA GLN A 40 65.31 -10.61 -11.06
C GLN A 40 64.02 -10.30 -10.30
N LEU A 41 64.08 -9.55 -9.19
CA LEU A 41 62.91 -9.11 -8.43
C LEU A 41 61.99 -8.21 -9.28
N VAL A 42 62.56 -7.26 -10.03
CA VAL A 42 61.80 -6.35 -10.90
C VAL A 42 61.08 -7.12 -12.01
N ASP A 43 61.79 -8.00 -12.73
CA ASP A 43 61.21 -8.78 -13.83
C ASP A 43 60.21 -9.84 -13.31
N PHE A 44 60.37 -10.30 -12.06
CA PHE A 44 59.41 -11.17 -11.39
C PHE A 44 58.11 -10.46 -10.98
N LEU A 45 58.22 -9.27 -10.39
CA LEU A 45 57.08 -8.48 -9.90
C LEU A 45 56.27 -7.86 -11.05
N TYR A 46 56.96 -7.30 -12.05
CA TYR A 46 56.32 -6.53 -13.12
C TYR A 46 55.09 -7.19 -13.78
N PRO A 47 55.11 -8.47 -14.23
CA PRO A 47 53.94 -9.10 -14.82
C PRO A 47 52.85 -9.46 -13.79
N ARG A 48 53.22 -9.78 -12.54
CA ARG A 48 52.29 -10.24 -11.50
C ARG A 48 51.47 -9.12 -10.91
N LEU A 49 52.08 -7.96 -10.70
CA LEU A 49 51.38 -6.76 -10.22
C LEU A 49 50.33 -6.24 -11.22
N GLN A 50 50.41 -6.68 -12.48
CA GLN A 50 49.45 -6.34 -13.54
C GLN A 50 48.29 -7.35 -13.67
N MET A 51 48.20 -8.34 -12.79
CA MET A 51 47.13 -9.35 -12.83
C MET A 51 46.01 -9.00 -11.83
N ALA A 52 44.77 -8.95 -12.32
CA ALA A 52 43.60 -8.56 -11.52
C ALA A 52 43.39 -9.38 -10.22
N PRO A 53 43.58 -10.71 -10.18
CA PRO A 53 43.40 -11.48 -8.94
C PRO A 53 44.35 -11.07 -7.82
N TYR A 54 45.63 -10.87 -8.14
CA TYR A 54 46.64 -10.43 -7.18
C TYR A 54 46.38 -9.00 -6.70
N PHE A 55 46.03 -8.09 -7.62
CA PHE A 55 45.68 -6.72 -7.28
C PHE A 55 44.49 -6.65 -6.32
N ARG A 56 43.37 -7.33 -6.64
CA ARG A 56 42.13 -7.27 -5.83
C ARG A 56 42.34 -7.78 -4.41
N ASN A 57 43.10 -8.86 -4.23
CA ASN A 57 43.42 -9.40 -2.90
C ASN A 57 44.28 -8.42 -2.10
N ALA A 58 45.38 -7.94 -2.69
CA ALA A 58 46.28 -7.00 -2.02
C ALA A 58 45.56 -5.66 -1.70
N PHE A 59 44.75 -5.14 -2.61
CA PHE A 59 44.01 -3.89 -2.43
C PHE A 59 42.96 -3.98 -1.31
N ALA A 60 42.30 -5.13 -1.15
CA ALA A 60 41.32 -5.35 -0.07
C ALA A 60 41.94 -5.20 1.32
N ARG A 61 43.23 -5.55 1.48
CA ARG A 61 43.99 -5.49 2.74
C ARG A 61 44.50 -4.10 3.13
N LEU A 62 44.37 -3.10 2.25
CA LEU A 62 44.69 -1.71 2.58
C LEU A 62 43.70 -1.13 3.60
N THR A 63 44.18 -0.21 4.44
CA THR A 63 43.30 0.57 5.34
C THR A 63 42.43 1.55 4.54
N ASP A 64 41.34 2.05 5.14
CA ASP A 64 40.44 2.98 4.46
C ASP A 64 41.15 4.29 4.08
N ASP A 65 41.99 4.83 4.97
CA ASP A 65 42.81 6.02 4.68
C ASP A 65 43.82 5.81 3.53
N GLU A 66 44.35 4.59 3.39
CA GLU A 66 45.26 4.23 2.29
C GLU A 66 44.50 4.14 0.96
N LYS A 67 43.31 3.53 0.99
CA LYS A 67 42.41 3.47 -0.17
C LYS A 67 41.98 4.87 -0.59
N ASP A 68 41.67 5.76 0.36
CA ASP A 68 41.32 7.15 0.09
C ASP A 68 42.40 7.85 -0.75
N LEU A 69 43.68 7.70 -0.40
CA LEU A 69 44.76 8.32 -1.19
C LEU A 69 44.87 7.71 -2.60
N VAL A 70 44.72 6.39 -2.73
CA VAL A 70 44.76 5.72 -4.04
C VAL A 70 43.57 6.13 -4.91
N TYR A 71 42.37 6.20 -4.36
CA TYR A 71 41.18 6.69 -5.05
C TYR A 71 41.33 8.15 -5.46
N PHE A 72 41.86 9.00 -4.58
CA PHE A 72 42.12 10.41 -4.90
C PHE A 72 43.03 10.57 -6.11
N LEU A 73 44.15 9.84 -6.13
CA LEU A 73 45.08 9.83 -7.26
C LEU A 73 44.39 9.29 -8.53
N ALA A 74 43.63 8.20 -8.41
CA ALA A 74 42.93 7.58 -9.54
C ALA A 74 41.88 8.51 -10.18
N ILE A 75 41.08 9.21 -9.37
CA ILE A 75 40.07 10.18 -9.83
C ILE A 75 40.71 11.30 -10.66
N HIS A 76 41.93 11.70 -10.30
CA HIS A 76 42.68 12.73 -11.02
C HIS A 76 43.59 12.16 -12.12
N GLY A 77 43.37 10.93 -12.58
CA GLY A 77 44.08 10.35 -13.73
C GLY A 77 45.39 9.63 -13.37
N GLY A 78 45.68 9.45 -12.08
CA GLY A 78 46.74 8.61 -11.54
C GLY A 78 47.98 9.37 -11.06
N ASP A 79 48.36 10.47 -11.71
CA ASP A 79 49.60 11.22 -11.39
C ASP A 79 49.26 12.67 -11.01
N LEU A 80 49.71 13.12 -9.84
CA LEU A 80 49.55 14.48 -9.33
C LEU A 80 50.88 15.08 -8.87
N THR A 81 50.97 16.40 -8.77
CA THR A 81 52.15 17.05 -8.17
C THR A 81 52.15 16.89 -6.66
N GLN A 82 53.36 16.81 -6.07
CA GLN A 82 53.53 16.72 -4.62
C GLN A 82 52.77 17.83 -3.87
N ASP A 83 52.83 19.06 -4.39
CA ASP A 83 52.18 20.22 -3.78
C ASP A 83 50.66 20.13 -3.81
N GLU A 84 50.08 19.59 -4.89
CA GLU A 84 48.63 19.39 -5.00
C GLU A 84 48.14 18.34 -4.00
N VAL A 85 48.83 17.20 -3.91
CA VAL A 85 48.48 16.13 -2.96
C VAL A 85 48.62 16.60 -1.52
N ALA A 86 49.74 17.25 -1.18
CA ALA A 86 49.96 17.77 0.17
C ALA A 86 48.90 18.80 0.56
N ARG A 87 48.57 19.74 -0.33
CA ARG A 87 47.58 20.78 -0.07
C ARG A 87 46.18 20.22 0.14
N ARG A 88 45.74 19.28 -0.71
CA ARG A 88 44.36 18.79 -0.75
C ARG A 88 44.09 17.65 0.23
N GLN A 89 45.03 16.75 0.47
CA GLN A 89 44.83 15.58 1.34
C GLN A 89 45.45 15.71 2.73
N PHE A 90 46.46 16.57 2.89
CA PHE A 90 47.25 16.67 4.11
C PHE A 90 47.33 18.10 4.65
N SER A 91 46.42 18.99 4.23
CA SER A 91 46.36 20.39 4.67
C SER A 91 47.69 21.16 4.52
N GLY A 92 48.49 20.79 3.52
CA GLY A 92 49.82 21.35 3.25
C GLY A 92 50.98 20.66 3.99
N ASN A 93 50.74 19.63 4.80
CA ASN A 93 51.77 18.90 5.54
C ASN A 93 52.52 17.91 4.63
N VAL A 94 53.60 18.38 4.00
CA VAL A 94 54.45 17.56 3.11
C VAL A 94 55.10 16.37 3.83
N PRO A 95 55.68 16.49 5.04
CA PRO A 95 56.25 15.34 5.75
C PRO A 95 55.23 14.21 6.00
N ALA A 96 54.01 14.54 6.45
CA ALA A 96 52.97 13.55 6.70
C ALA A 96 52.53 12.85 5.42
N MET A 97 52.42 13.60 4.32
CA MET A 97 52.12 13.05 3.00
C MET A 97 53.21 12.08 2.54
N ARG A 98 54.49 12.46 2.64
CA ARG A 98 55.61 11.58 2.25
C ARG A 98 55.62 10.27 3.03
N ALA A 99 55.44 10.33 4.36
CA ALA A 99 55.36 9.13 5.18
C ALA A 99 54.22 8.18 4.74
N ARG A 100 53.06 8.73 4.35
CA ARG A 100 51.94 7.92 3.84
C ARG A 100 52.23 7.31 2.47
N VAL A 101 52.86 8.06 1.57
CA VAL A 101 53.24 7.55 0.24
C VAL A 101 54.35 6.50 0.35
N GLU A 102 55.30 6.65 1.28
CA GLU A 102 56.35 5.66 1.55
C GLU A 102 55.76 4.34 2.07
N ASP A 103 54.76 4.38 2.95
CA ASP A 103 54.02 3.20 3.38
C ASP A 103 53.32 2.51 2.19
N LEU A 104 52.63 3.27 1.34
CA LEU A 104 52.02 2.75 0.11
C LEU A 104 53.05 2.25 -0.92
N THR A 105 54.25 2.82 -0.94
CA THR A 105 55.37 2.38 -1.78
C THR A 105 55.86 1.01 -1.32
N SER A 106 56.01 0.80 -0.01
CA SER A 106 56.38 -0.51 0.57
C SER A 106 55.33 -1.60 0.30
N LYS A 107 54.07 -1.20 0.10
CA LYS A 107 52.95 -2.07 -0.29
C LYS A 107 52.75 -2.15 -1.80
N GLY A 108 53.44 -1.32 -2.58
CA GLY A 108 53.47 -1.37 -4.05
C GLY A 108 52.30 -0.71 -4.77
N PHE A 109 51.62 0.27 -4.16
CA PHE A 109 50.40 0.91 -4.70
C PHE A 109 50.57 2.36 -5.19
N ALA A 110 51.36 3.18 -4.51
CA ALA A 110 51.62 4.58 -4.90
C ALA A 110 53.09 4.91 -4.72
N PHE A 111 53.65 5.75 -5.60
CA PHE A 111 55.08 6.02 -5.69
C PHE A 111 55.36 7.51 -5.89
N ILE A 112 56.59 7.91 -5.58
CA ILE A 112 57.13 9.25 -5.84
C ILE A 112 58.12 9.16 -7.01
N ASP A 113 57.94 10.01 -8.01
CA ASP A 113 58.84 10.16 -9.15
C ASP A 113 59.44 11.57 -9.11
N ASP A 114 60.75 11.65 -8.83
CA ASP A 114 61.47 12.91 -8.72
C ASP A 114 62.08 13.32 -10.07
N LEU A 115 61.34 14.14 -10.81
CA LEU A 115 61.76 14.69 -12.10
C LEU A 115 62.53 16.02 -11.93
N SER A 116 63.01 16.36 -10.72
CA SER A 116 63.75 17.60 -10.47
C SER A 116 65.05 17.73 -11.26
N ALA A 117 65.66 16.60 -11.63
CA ALA A 117 66.86 16.53 -12.48
C ALA A 117 66.58 16.75 -13.98
N GLN A 118 65.30 16.75 -14.39
CA GLN A 118 64.86 17.00 -15.75
C GLN A 118 64.52 18.50 -15.93
N PRO A 119 64.45 19.04 -17.17
CA PRO A 119 64.09 20.45 -17.40
C PRO A 119 62.75 20.87 -16.78
N GLU A 120 61.92 19.90 -16.42
CA GLU A 120 60.55 20.01 -15.94
C GLU A 120 60.45 20.42 -14.46
N LYS A 121 61.50 20.23 -13.63
CA LYS A 121 61.57 20.58 -12.19
C LYS A 121 60.30 20.24 -11.36
N MET A 122 59.74 19.04 -11.50
CA MET A 122 58.52 18.62 -10.79
C MET A 122 58.72 17.32 -10.02
N ILE A 123 58.06 17.19 -8.87
CA ILE A 123 57.95 15.93 -8.12
C ILE A 123 56.52 15.43 -8.27
N LEU A 124 56.36 14.23 -8.80
CA LEU A 124 55.06 13.60 -9.01
C LEU A 124 54.82 12.52 -7.96
N VAL A 125 53.57 12.44 -7.50
CA VAL A 125 53.06 11.37 -6.66
C VAL A 125 51.95 10.69 -7.46
N GLY A 126 52.03 9.38 -7.63
CA GLY A 126 51.08 8.72 -8.49
C GLY A 126 50.97 7.21 -8.33
N VAL A 127 49.91 6.70 -8.94
CA VAL A 127 49.59 5.28 -9.01
C VAL A 127 50.04 4.76 -10.38
N PRO A 128 50.64 3.56 -10.46
CA PRO A 128 51.01 2.95 -11.72
C PRO A 128 49.84 2.83 -12.69
N GLU A 129 50.08 3.14 -13.98
CA GLU A 129 49.06 3.13 -15.04
C GLU A 129 48.25 1.81 -15.12
N PRO A 130 48.85 0.60 -14.98
CA PRO A 130 48.09 -0.64 -15.04
C PRO A 130 47.02 -0.76 -13.96
N TYR A 131 47.25 -0.18 -12.78
CA TYR A 131 46.34 -0.29 -11.63
C TYR A 131 45.06 0.52 -11.84
N LEU A 132 45.13 1.61 -12.62
CA LEU A 132 43.97 2.44 -12.93
C LEU A 132 42.88 1.67 -13.68
N ARG A 133 43.18 0.50 -14.25
CA ARG A 133 42.19 -0.40 -14.88
C ARG A 133 41.49 -1.32 -13.89
N PHE A 134 42.08 -1.50 -12.71
CA PHE A 134 41.57 -2.38 -11.65
C PHE A 134 40.89 -1.60 -10.52
N ILE A 135 41.20 -0.31 -10.39
CA ILE A 135 40.53 0.60 -9.47
C ILE A 135 39.19 0.98 -10.12
N GLU A 136 38.12 0.30 -9.71
CA GLU A 136 36.76 0.63 -10.14
C GLU A 136 36.33 1.93 -9.46
N LEU A 137 36.27 3.01 -10.24
CA LEU A 137 35.75 4.29 -9.77
C LEU A 137 34.22 4.28 -9.92
N PRO A 138 33.46 4.65 -8.88
CA PRO A 138 32.04 4.85 -9.01
C PRO A 138 31.72 5.95 -10.04
N PRO A 139 30.61 5.86 -10.79
CA PRO A 139 30.27 6.82 -11.86
C PRO A 139 30.22 8.29 -11.38
N TYR A 140 29.90 8.52 -10.11
CA TYR A 140 29.83 9.86 -9.54
C TYR A 140 31.19 10.49 -9.20
N TRP A 141 32.25 9.69 -9.13
CA TRP A 141 33.63 10.14 -9.02
C TRP A 141 34.30 10.38 -10.38
N GLU A 142 33.62 10.06 -11.48
CA GLU A 142 34.09 10.36 -12.83
C GLU A 142 33.87 11.84 -13.20
N GLY A 143 34.64 12.30 -14.18
CA GLY A 143 34.47 13.64 -14.77
C GLY A 143 35.38 14.74 -14.22
N TYR A 144 36.49 14.38 -13.58
CA TYR A 144 37.56 15.33 -13.24
C TYR A 144 38.54 15.52 -14.40
N LEU A 145 39.17 16.69 -14.48
CA LEU A 145 40.03 17.06 -15.60
C LEU A 145 41.13 16.02 -15.85
N GLY A 146 41.77 15.55 -14.78
CA GLY A 146 42.86 14.59 -14.88
C GLY A 146 42.46 13.26 -15.53
N ASN A 147 41.26 12.76 -15.23
CA ASN A 147 40.75 11.53 -15.85
C ASN A 147 40.48 11.73 -17.36
N PHE A 148 39.89 12.86 -17.75
CA PHE A 148 39.70 13.17 -19.18
C PHE A 148 41.01 13.27 -19.94
N LEU A 149 42.00 13.97 -19.39
CA LEU A 149 43.31 14.14 -20.04
C LEU A 149 44.04 12.81 -20.20
N LYS A 150 43.88 11.88 -19.25
CA LYS A 150 44.50 10.55 -19.28
C LYS A 150 44.01 9.72 -20.46
N ASP A 151 42.77 9.88 -20.92
CA ASP A 151 42.23 9.08 -22.02
C ASP A 151 42.52 9.69 -23.41
N LEU A 152 42.99 10.95 -23.47
CA LEU A 152 43.29 11.61 -24.74
C LEU A 152 44.65 11.18 -25.33
N PRO A 153 44.77 11.09 -26.67
CA PRO A 153 46.05 10.85 -27.33
C PRO A 153 47.02 12.03 -27.14
N THR A 154 48.32 11.74 -27.10
CA THR A 154 49.37 12.76 -26.85
C THR A 154 49.35 13.91 -27.86
N SER A 155 48.97 13.65 -29.12
CA SER A 155 48.80 14.69 -30.14
C SER A 155 47.70 15.70 -29.79
N GLN A 156 46.59 15.22 -29.22
CA GLN A 156 45.47 16.07 -28.82
C GLN A 156 45.81 16.87 -27.55
N LEU A 157 46.53 16.27 -26.59
CA LEU A 157 47.05 17.00 -25.42
C LEU A 157 47.96 18.16 -25.84
N ILE A 158 48.88 17.93 -26.78
CA ILE A 158 49.75 18.99 -27.30
C ILE A 158 48.92 20.07 -28.01
N THR A 159 47.87 19.68 -28.74
CA THR A 159 46.97 20.62 -29.42
C THR A 159 46.25 21.52 -28.41
N ILE A 160 45.69 20.94 -27.34
CA ILE A 160 45.04 21.70 -26.26
C ILE A 160 46.04 22.65 -25.59
N ALA A 161 47.24 22.17 -25.25
CA ALA A 161 48.26 22.99 -24.60
C ALA A 161 48.72 24.17 -25.48
N GLN A 162 49.06 23.93 -26.74
CA GLN A 162 49.65 24.94 -27.61
C GLN A 162 48.61 25.82 -28.31
N ARG A 163 47.60 25.23 -28.96
CA ARG A 163 46.60 25.98 -29.73
C ARG A 163 45.44 26.47 -28.86
N GLY A 164 45.05 25.69 -27.87
CA GLY A 164 43.99 26.04 -26.94
C GLY A 164 44.44 27.06 -25.90
N LEU A 165 45.41 26.69 -25.07
CA LEU A 165 45.86 27.45 -23.91
C LEU A 165 47.03 28.40 -24.19
N GLY A 166 47.69 28.28 -25.33
CA GLY A 166 48.84 29.12 -25.69
C GLY A 166 50.08 28.88 -24.82
N LEU A 167 50.26 27.66 -24.28
CA LEU A 167 51.38 27.31 -23.43
C LEU A 167 52.64 26.99 -24.25
N GLU A 168 53.76 27.59 -23.88
CA GLU A 168 55.09 27.17 -24.33
C GLU A 168 55.51 25.91 -23.54
N LEU A 169 55.73 24.80 -24.24
CA LEU A 169 56.05 23.50 -23.61
C LEU A 169 57.55 23.22 -23.70
N ASP A 170 58.22 23.09 -22.55
CA ASP A 170 59.65 22.72 -22.48
C ASP A 170 59.91 21.24 -22.82
N SER A 171 58.88 20.40 -22.67
CA SER A 171 58.95 18.96 -22.92
C SER A 171 57.68 18.45 -23.60
N ARG A 172 57.83 17.45 -24.48
CA ARG A 172 56.72 16.77 -25.15
C ARG A 172 56.32 15.45 -24.47
N LYS A 173 56.88 15.16 -23.29
CA LYS A 173 56.51 13.97 -22.52
C LYS A 173 55.05 14.09 -22.05
N ARG A 174 54.33 12.97 -22.11
CA ARG A 174 52.88 12.92 -21.83
C ARG A 174 52.51 13.48 -20.44
N HIS A 175 53.18 13.03 -19.38
CA HIS A 175 52.91 13.48 -18.01
C HIS A 175 53.17 14.99 -17.83
N TYR A 176 54.25 15.51 -18.42
CA TYR A 176 54.56 16.94 -18.36
C TYR A 176 53.48 17.79 -19.00
N VAL A 177 53.02 17.41 -20.20
CA VAL A 177 51.96 18.13 -20.91
C VAL A 177 50.65 18.08 -20.12
N MET A 178 50.28 16.92 -19.55
CA MET A 178 49.08 16.79 -18.72
C MET A 178 49.13 17.68 -17.47
N SER A 179 50.23 17.65 -16.71
CA SER A 179 50.42 18.49 -15.52
C SER A 179 50.42 19.98 -15.88
N SER A 180 51.04 20.37 -17.00
CA SER A 180 51.05 21.76 -17.47
C SER A 180 49.65 22.28 -17.80
N ILE A 181 48.83 21.47 -18.49
CA ILE A 181 47.43 21.80 -18.77
C ILE A 181 46.65 21.98 -17.47
N ARG A 182 46.80 21.04 -16.52
CA ARG A 182 46.13 21.10 -15.21
C ARG A 182 46.52 22.35 -14.43
N LEU A 183 47.81 22.65 -14.30
CA LEU A 183 48.31 23.83 -13.59
C LEU A 183 47.80 25.15 -14.20
N CYS A 184 47.56 25.18 -15.51
CA CYS A 184 47.00 26.35 -16.18
C CYS A 184 45.49 26.48 -15.94
N LEU A 185 44.72 25.40 -16.12
CA LEU A 185 43.26 25.41 -16.04
C LEU A 185 42.71 25.44 -14.61
N LEU A 186 43.47 24.93 -13.63
CA LEU A 186 43.06 24.92 -12.22
C LEU A 186 43.53 26.16 -11.45
N ASP A 187 44.31 27.05 -12.07
CA ASP A 187 44.68 28.34 -11.49
C ASP A 187 43.59 29.39 -11.76
N PRO A 188 42.87 29.88 -10.74
CA PRO A 188 41.68 30.71 -10.96
C PRO A 188 41.90 32.01 -11.74
N PRO A 189 42.98 32.79 -11.52
CA PRO A 189 43.28 33.98 -12.32
C PRO A 189 43.50 33.65 -13.81
N ARG A 190 44.25 32.59 -14.11
CA ARG A 190 44.51 32.14 -15.48
C ARG A 190 43.24 31.62 -16.14
N LEU A 191 42.46 30.78 -15.44
CA LEU A 191 41.19 30.26 -15.94
C LEU A 191 40.21 31.40 -16.27
N ARG A 192 40.09 32.40 -15.38
CA ARG A 192 39.23 33.56 -15.60
C ARG A 192 39.64 34.37 -16.82
N SER A 193 40.94 34.62 -16.96
CA SER A 193 41.48 35.30 -18.13
C SER A 193 41.21 34.48 -19.39
N TYR A 194 41.44 33.17 -19.35
CA TYR A 194 41.25 32.26 -20.48
C TYR A 194 39.80 32.27 -21.00
N ILE A 195 38.82 32.11 -20.10
CA ILE A 195 37.38 32.16 -20.45
C ILE A 195 37.00 33.52 -21.03
N ALA A 196 37.61 34.61 -20.57
CA ALA A 196 37.33 35.95 -21.08
C ALA A 196 37.83 36.17 -22.52
N HIS A 197 38.93 35.50 -22.91
CA HIS A 197 39.55 35.57 -24.25
C HIS A 197 38.98 34.56 -25.26
N LEU A 198 38.04 33.70 -24.86
CA LEU A 198 37.34 32.82 -25.81
C LEU A 198 36.55 33.64 -26.85
N PRO A 199 36.42 33.15 -28.10
CA PRO A 199 35.55 33.76 -29.10
C PRO A 199 34.11 33.94 -28.58
N ASP A 200 33.44 35.03 -28.95
CA ASP A 200 32.12 35.40 -28.39
C ASP A 200 31.08 34.26 -28.48
N SER A 201 31.06 33.53 -29.59
CA SER A 201 30.12 32.42 -29.81
C SER A 201 30.42 31.21 -28.91
N GLU A 202 31.69 30.87 -28.74
CA GLU A 202 32.13 29.76 -27.88
C GLU A 202 31.93 30.11 -26.40
N ARG A 203 32.22 31.36 -26.03
CA ARG A 203 32.02 31.86 -24.67
C ARG A 203 30.56 31.85 -24.25
N GLU A 204 29.64 32.18 -25.17
CA GLU A 204 28.19 32.11 -24.90
C GLU A 204 27.73 30.65 -24.72
N LEU A 205 28.14 29.73 -25.60
CA LEU A 205 27.86 28.30 -25.49
C LEU A 205 28.39 27.71 -24.18
N PHE A 206 29.62 28.07 -23.81
CA PHE A 206 30.22 27.65 -22.55
C PHE A 206 29.48 28.21 -21.34
N ARG A 207 29.06 29.49 -21.36
CA ARG A 207 28.24 30.09 -20.28
C ARG A 207 26.93 29.33 -20.10
N MET A 208 26.23 29.02 -21.19
CA MET A 208 24.98 28.25 -21.14
C MET A 208 25.19 26.84 -20.58
N LEU A 209 26.31 26.20 -20.90
CA LEU A 209 26.68 24.90 -20.33
C LEU A 209 26.94 25.00 -18.82
N VAL A 210 27.65 26.03 -18.36
CA VAL A 210 27.90 26.29 -16.93
C VAL A 210 26.60 26.58 -16.18
N GLU A 211 25.67 27.34 -16.76
CA GLU A 211 24.34 27.60 -16.19
C GLU A 211 23.53 26.30 -15.99
N ARG A 212 23.79 25.27 -16.80
CA ARG A 212 23.20 23.92 -16.69
C ARG A 212 24.02 22.96 -15.82
N LYS A 213 24.74 23.48 -14.82
CA LYS A 213 25.61 22.69 -13.93
C LYS A 213 26.76 21.95 -14.64
N GLY A 214 27.15 22.41 -15.83
CA GLY A 214 28.32 21.90 -16.52
C GLY A 214 28.12 20.59 -17.28
N VAL A 215 26.89 20.09 -17.43
CA VAL A 215 26.61 18.84 -18.19
C VAL A 215 25.43 19.05 -19.15
N CYS A 216 25.58 18.65 -20.41
CA CYS A 216 24.53 18.83 -21.44
C CYS A 216 24.74 17.87 -22.63
N LEU A 217 23.68 17.48 -23.33
CA LEU A 217 23.81 16.76 -24.60
C LEU A 217 24.29 17.72 -25.70
N PHE A 218 25.04 17.19 -26.67
CA PHE A 218 25.54 17.97 -27.81
C PHE A 218 24.40 18.63 -28.59
N ARG A 219 23.30 17.91 -28.88
CA ARG A 219 22.12 18.45 -29.58
C ARG A 219 21.44 19.59 -28.83
N ASP A 220 21.39 19.51 -27.50
CA ASP A 220 20.70 20.50 -26.68
C ASP A 220 21.42 21.85 -26.74
N LEU A 221 22.74 21.88 -26.95
CA LEU A 221 23.48 23.13 -27.18
C LEU A 221 23.21 23.75 -28.55
N LEU A 222 22.84 22.95 -29.55
CA LEU A 222 22.51 23.43 -30.90
C LEU A 222 21.13 24.08 -30.94
N ASP A 223 20.18 23.53 -30.21
CA ASP A 223 18.77 23.98 -30.19
C ASP A 223 18.57 25.30 -29.40
N ILE A 224 19.60 25.80 -28.72
CA ILE A 224 19.50 27.02 -27.93
C ILE A 224 19.76 28.26 -28.80
N GLY A 225 18.69 29.05 -28.95
CA GLY A 225 18.65 30.34 -29.66
C GLY A 225 17.37 30.51 -30.49
N LEU A 226 16.85 31.74 -30.59
CA LEU A 226 15.59 32.06 -31.31
C LEU A 226 15.61 31.79 -32.84
N GLN A 227 16.68 31.25 -33.39
CA GLN A 227 16.85 31.04 -34.83
C GLN A 227 16.61 29.57 -35.22
N LYS A 228 15.48 29.31 -35.88
CA LYS A 228 15.00 28.00 -36.37
C LYS A 228 15.82 27.38 -37.52
N ARG A 229 17.05 27.83 -37.79
CA ARG A 229 17.89 27.26 -38.87
C ARG A 229 19.05 26.46 -38.28
N TYR A 230 19.28 25.28 -38.84
CA TYR A 230 20.45 24.45 -38.56
C TYR A 230 21.70 25.26 -38.95
N ASP A 231 22.41 25.78 -37.96
CA ASP A 231 23.59 26.59 -38.18
C ASP A 231 24.82 25.69 -38.09
N HIS A 232 25.37 25.31 -39.24
CA HIS A 232 26.58 24.46 -39.31
C HIS A 232 27.75 25.08 -38.53
N SER A 233 27.80 26.42 -38.41
CA SER A 233 28.82 27.13 -37.64
C SER A 233 28.72 26.86 -36.13
N LYS A 234 27.51 26.70 -35.57
CA LYS A 234 27.31 26.35 -34.15
C LYS A 234 27.85 24.97 -33.82
N ALA A 235 27.61 23.99 -34.68
CA ALA A 235 28.14 22.65 -34.49
C ALA A 235 29.68 22.63 -34.52
N GLU A 236 30.29 23.49 -35.32
CA GLU A 236 31.74 23.69 -35.36
C GLU A 236 32.26 24.31 -34.05
N TYR A 237 31.62 25.35 -33.52
CA TYR A 237 31.99 25.96 -32.22
C TYR A 237 31.90 24.97 -31.06
N VAL A 238 30.82 24.15 -30.97
CA VAL A 238 30.70 23.12 -29.93
C VAL A 238 31.80 22.05 -30.08
N THR A 239 32.16 21.70 -31.32
CA THR A 239 33.26 20.76 -31.58
C THR A 239 34.61 21.35 -31.16
N ASN A 240 34.84 22.63 -31.46
CA ASN A 240 36.05 23.34 -31.08
C ASN A 240 36.20 23.42 -29.55
N LEU A 241 35.12 23.78 -28.86
CA LEU A 241 35.05 23.75 -27.39
C LEU A 241 35.44 22.38 -26.83
N ALA A 242 34.88 21.29 -27.39
CA ALA A 242 35.12 19.93 -26.90
C ALA A 242 36.52 19.37 -27.21
N GLN A 243 37.19 19.83 -28.28
CA GLN A 243 38.44 19.24 -28.75
C GLN A 243 39.69 20.07 -28.45
N ASN A 244 39.59 21.40 -28.48
CA ASN A 244 40.76 22.28 -28.50
C ASN A 244 40.90 23.14 -27.24
N THR A 245 39.81 23.47 -26.53
CA THR A 245 39.88 24.41 -25.39
C THR A 245 40.30 23.76 -24.08
N GLY A 246 40.08 22.45 -23.92
CA GLY A 246 40.31 21.75 -22.65
C GLY A 246 39.32 22.13 -21.53
N LEU A 247 38.24 22.87 -21.84
CA LEU A 247 37.20 23.25 -20.87
C LEU A 247 35.98 22.33 -20.90
N VAL A 248 35.75 21.65 -22.03
CA VAL A 248 34.60 20.78 -22.25
C VAL A 248 35.13 19.46 -22.83
N PHE A 249 34.60 18.35 -22.34
CA PHE A 249 34.96 17.01 -22.79
C PHE A 249 33.71 16.19 -23.07
N THR A 250 33.85 15.15 -23.89
CA THR A 250 32.80 14.13 -24.07
C THR A 250 32.90 13.15 -22.91
N ALA A 251 31.95 13.19 -21.97
CA ALA A 251 31.88 12.28 -20.84
C ALA A 251 31.39 10.89 -21.25
N VAL A 252 30.33 10.84 -22.06
CA VAL A 252 29.76 9.59 -22.59
C VAL A 252 29.55 9.77 -24.09
N ALA A 253 30.14 8.87 -24.89
CA ALA A 253 29.91 8.83 -26.32
C ALA A 253 28.54 8.17 -26.59
N GLY A 254 27.66 8.86 -27.30
CA GLY A 254 26.38 8.30 -27.74
C GLY A 254 26.50 7.61 -29.10
N ASP A 255 25.41 6.98 -29.57
CA ASP A 255 25.34 6.32 -30.89
C ASP A 255 25.76 7.23 -32.05
N ASN A 256 25.58 8.54 -31.87
CA ASN A 256 26.04 9.55 -32.79
C ASN A 256 26.58 10.77 -32.03
N LYS A 257 27.30 11.64 -32.75
CA LYS A 257 27.90 12.86 -32.19
C LYS A 257 26.89 13.77 -31.48
N TYR A 258 25.63 13.77 -31.90
CA TYR A 258 24.58 14.63 -31.32
C TYR A 258 24.07 14.12 -29.97
N ASN A 259 24.22 12.83 -29.69
CA ASN A 259 23.89 12.18 -28.42
C ASN A 259 25.10 12.11 -27.46
N ASN A 260 26.24 12.72 -27.83
CA ASN A 260 27.37 12.81 -26.92
C ASN A 260 27.01 13.69 -25.72
N LEU A 261 27.28 13.17 -24.52
CA LEU A 261 27.17 13.93 -23.29
C LEU A 261 28.42 14.78 -23.11
N LEU A 262 28.26 16.10 -23.18
CA LEU A 262 29.33 17.05 -22.96
C LEU A 262 29.36 17.45 -21.49
N MET A 263 30.57 17.56 -20.95
CA MET A 263 30.81 17.86 -19.55
C MET A 263 31.96 18.86 -19.38
N VAL A 264 31.73 19.87 -18.55
CA VAL A 264 32.80 20.68 -17.96
C VAL A 264 33.39 19.87 -16.81
N PRO A 265 34.72 19.68 -16.76
CA PRO A 265 35.36 18.97 -15.66
C PRO A 265 34.94 19.52 -14.30
N ARG A 266 34.67 18.63 -13.33
CA ARG A 266 34.09 19.00 -12.02
C ARG A 266 34.93 20.00 -11.25
N ASP A 267 36.25 19.87 -11.32
CA ASP A 267 37.24 20.75 -10.72
C ASP A 267 37.18 22.16 -11.34
N ILE A 268 37.12 22.26 -12.68
CA ILE A 268 36.94 23.53 -13.38
C ILE A 268 35.58 24.15 -13.06
N TYR A 269 34.50 23.36 -13.12
CA TYR A 269 33.15 23.81 -12.83
C TYR A 269 33.04 24.37 -11.41
N HIS A 270 33.64 23.68 -10.42
CA HIS A 270 33.66 24.15 -9.04
C HIS A 270 34.36 25.49 -8.88
N ILE A 271 35.53 25.69 -9.51
CA ILE A 271 36.24 26.98 -9.50
C ILE A 271 35.34 28.08 -10.07
N ILE A 272 34.64 27.84 -11.19
CA ILE A 272 33.75 28.83 -11.80
C ILE A 272 32.54 29.12 -10.90
N ALA A 273 31.89 28.08 -10.36
CA ALA A 273 30.71 28.19 -9.52
C ALA A 273 31.00 28.88 -8.18
N SER A 274 32.21 28.70 -7.64
CA SER A 274 32.70 29.33 -6.41
C SER A 274 33.29 30.73 -6.62
N GLN A 275 32.99 31.39 -7.75
CA GLN A 275 33.50 32.73 -8.07
C GLN A 275 35.03 32.80 -8.23
N PHE A 276 35.63 31.78 -8.83
CA PHE A 276 37.08 31.66 -9.07
C PHE A 276 37.91 31.50 -7.78
N VAL A 277 37.43 30.70 -6.84
CA VAL A 277 38.21 30.22 -5.68
C VAL A 277 38.93 28.92 -6.07
N PRO A 278 40.21 28.71 -5.69
CA PRO A 278 40.95 27.50 -6.04
C PRO A 278 40.33 26.26 -5.38
N ASP A 279 40.22 25.17 -6.14
CA ASP A 279 39.72 23.89 -5.60
C ASP A 279 40.77 23.26 -4.68
N THR A 280 40.50 23.28 -3.37
CA THR A 280 41.36 22.73 -2.32
C THR A 280 40.77 21.47 -1.69
N ARG A 281 39.63 20.98 -2.20
CA ARG A 281 38.87 19.88 -1.61
C ARG A 281 39.68 18.58 -1.60
N SER A 282 39.74 17.92 -0.45
CA SER A 282 40.20 16.53 -0.27
C SER A 282 39.29 15.53 -0.98
N LEU A 283 39.70 14.27 -1.12
CA LEU A 283 38.81 13.20 -1.65
C LEU A 283 37.50 13.15 -0.87
N ARG A 284 37.59 13.28 0.45
CA ARG A 284 36.45 13.30 1.35
C ARG A 284 35.49 14.41 0.92
N GLU A 285 35.96 15.65 0.80
CA GLU A 285 35.13 16.80 0.37
C GLU A 285 34.73 16.76 -1.12
N LEU A 286 35.46 16.03 -1.96
CA LEU A 286 35.10 15.75 -3.36
C LEU A 286 34.00 14.71 -3.50
N ASP A 287 33.80 13.87 -2.47
CA ASP A 287 32.67 12.98 -2.36
C ASP A 287 31.40 13.78 -2.02
N THR A 288 30.91 14.52 -3.01
CA THR A 288 29.68 15.31 -2.94
C THR A 288 28.43 14.47 -2.70
N VAL A 289 28.56 13.15 -2.84
CA VAL A 289 27.48 12.19 -2.60
C VAL A 289 27.45 11.86 -1.11
N SER A 290 28.59 11.60 -0.46
CA SER A 290 28.63 10.95 0.85
C SER A 290 28.89 11.82 2.09
N LEU A 291 29.21 13.12 1.98
CA LEU A 291 29.56 13.91 3.16
C LEU A 291 28.51 14.89 3.65
N LEU A 292 28.00 14.56 4.84
CA LEU A 292 27.62 15.52 5.86
C LEU A 292 28.82 15.70 6.79
N ASP A 293 29.21 16.95 7.09
CA ASP A 293 30.07 17.22 8.25
C ASP A 293 29.39 16.68 9.52
N HIS A 294 30.17 16.35 10.56
CA HIS A 294 29.60 15.86 11.84
C HIS A 294 28.53 16.81 12.44
N ASP A 295 28.63 18.11 12.13
CA ASP A 295 27.68 19.16 12.52
C ASP A 295 26.41 19.23 11.66
N ASP A 296 26.36 18.50 10.54
CA ASP A 296 25.31 18.58 9.51
C ASP A 296 24.54 17.23 9.42
N GLN A 297 24.53 16.45 10.51
CA GLN A 297 23.70 15.23 10.60
C GLN A 297 22.20 15.56 10.62
N PRO A 298 21.36 14.77 9.94
CA PRO A 298 19.91 14.99 9.94
C PRO A 298 19.33 14.80 11.34
N THR A 299 18.50 15.75 11.78
CA THR A 299 17.85 15.72 13.10
C THR A 299 16.69 14.74 13.17
N ILE A 300 15.99 14.51 12.06
CA ILE A 300 14.84 13.62 11.97
C ILE A 300 15.23 12.41 11.12
N LEU A 301 15.16 11.23 11.73
CA LEU A 301 15.47 9.96 11.09
C LEU A 301 14.20 9.16 10.85
N LEU A 302 13.94 8.79 9.61
CA LEU A 302 12.77 8.00 9.22
C LEU A 302 13.19 6.67 8.62
N GLU A 303 12.54 5.58 9.06
CA GLU A 303 12.81 4.23 8.58
C GLU A 303 11.50 3.45 8.41
N ASN A 304 11.47 2.53 7.45
CA ASN A 304 10.25 1.79 7.09
C ASN A 304 10.43 0.27 6.93
N THR A 305 11.55 -0.29 7.40
CA THR A 305 11.99 -1.66 7.08
C THR A 305 10.97 -2.75 7.42
N HIS A 306 10.12 -2.55 8.44
CA HIS A 306 9.17 -3.56 8.92
C HIS A 306 7.68 -3.22 8.65
N ALA A 307 7.38 -2.12 7.95
CA ALA A 307 6.00 -1.63 7.91
C ALA A 307 5.26 -1.98 6.61
N LEU A 308 5.95 -2.09 5.47
CA LEU A 308 5.32 -2.23 4.15
C LEU A 308 4.26 -3.34 4.09
N LEU A 309 4.61 -4.56 4.49
CA LEU A 309 3.72 -5.71 4.41
C LEU A 309 2.58 -5.64 5.45
N ARG A 310 2.85 -5.08 6.64
CA ARG A 310 1.81 -4.82 7.64
C ARG A 310 0.81 -3.76 7.15
N ASP A 311 1.29 -2.70 6.52
CA ASP A 311 0.46 -1.65 5.94
C ASP A 311 -0.43 -2.20 4.80
N ILE A 312 0.08 -3.13 3.98
CA ILE A 312 -0.73 -3.84 2.97
C ILE A 312 -1.87 -4.61 3.63
N VAL A 313 -1.59 -5.31 4.74
CA VAL A 313 -2.59 -6.06 5.50
C VAL A 313 -3.65 -5.12 6.09
N VAL A 314 -3.23 -4.00 6.70
CA VAL A 314 -4.16 -2.98 7.24
C VAL A 314 -5.01 -2.38 6.14
N PHE A 315 -4.41 -2.04 4.99
CA PHE A 315 -5.13 -1.51 3.83
C PHE A 315 -6.21 -2.48 3.35
N ALA A 316 -5.84 -3.74 3.13
CA ALA A 316 -6.75 -4.78 2.67
C ALA A 316 -7.87 -5.04 3.69
N ALA A 317 -7.54 -5.12 4.98
CA ALA A 317 -8.54 -5.33 6.04
C ALA A 317 -9.53 -4.16 6.14
N TYR A 318 -9.06 -2.92 6.01
CA TYR A 318 -9.94 -1.74 5.97
C TYR A 318 -10.91 -1.82 4.79
N VAL A 319 -10.42 -2.14 3.58
CA VAL A 319 -11.25 -2.28 2.39
C VAL A 319 -12.26 -3.41 2.56
N ASN A 320 -11.91 -4.50 3.24
CA ASN A 320 -12.86 -5.58 3.53
C ASN A 320 -13.91 -5.17 4.59
N ARG A 321 -13.55 -4.34 5.57
CA ARG A 321 -14.44 -3.83 6.64
C ARG A 321 -15.40 -2.75 6.19
N ASN A 322 -14.97 -1.91 5.26
CA ASN A 322 -15.73 -0.74 4.83
C ASN A 322 -16.24 -0.89 3.40
N THR A 323 -17.40 -0.31 3.09
CA THR A 323 -17.93 -0.30 1.73
C THR A 323 -17.16 0.72 0.87
N VAL A 324 -16.06 0.30 0.25
CA VAL A 324 -15.27 1.13 -0.69
C VAL A 324 -15.77 0.88 -2.10
N LYS A 325 -16.21 1.93 -2.80
CA LYS A 325 -16.74 1.84 -4.17
C LYS A 325 -15.62 2.05 -5.20
N PRO A 326 -15.61 1.30 -6.32
CA PRO A 326 -14.69 1.56 -7.42
C PRO A 326 -15.05 2.87 -8.11
N LEU A 327 -14.02 3.63 -8.50
CA LEU A 327 -14.16 4.76 -9.40
C LEU A 327 -14.52 4.29 -10.82
N SER A 328 -15.01 5.20 -11.66
CA SER A 328 -15.34 4.91 -13.07
C SER A 328 -14.14 4.39 -13.86
N ASN A 329 -12.94 4.84 -13.50
CA ASN A 329 -11.68 4.41 -14.10
C ASN A 329 -11.11 3.11 -13.47
N GLY A 330 -11.77 2.52 -12.47
CA GLY A 330 -11.30 1.31 -11.80
C GLY A 330 -10.37 1.54 -10.60
N GLY A 331 -10.14 2.79 -10.18
CA GLY A 331 -9.31 3.11 -9.01
C GLY A 331 -10.07 3.17 -7.68
N ILE A 332 -9.35 3.58 -6.63
CA ILE A 332 -9.90 3.90 -5.29
C ILE A 332 -9.97 5.42 -5.10
N GLY A 333 -11.09 5.92 -4.59
CA GLY A 333 -11.30 7.35 -4.37
C GLY A 333 -10.34 7.97 -3.34
N LYS A 334 -9.85 9.20 -3.61
CA LYS A 334 -8.97 9.94 -2.69
C LYS A 334 -9.57 10.12 -1.28
N ASN A 335 -10.90 10.19 -1.17
CA ASN A 335 -11.58 10.31 0.13
C ASN A 335 -11.44 9.04 0.98
N ASP A 336 -11.44 7.86 0.35
CA ASP A 336 -11.27 6.60 1.08
C ASP A 336 -9.79 6.37 1.40
N LEU A 337 -8.87 6.73 0.50
CA LEU A 337 -7.43 6.72 0.80
C LEU A 337 -7.08 7.61 2.01
N LYS A 338 -7.70 8.79 2.13
CA LYS A 338 -7.53 9.69 3.29
C LYS A 338 -8.04 9.09 4.61
N LYS A 339 -9.00 8.18 4.57
CA LYS A 339 -9.50 7.47 5.76
C LYS A 339 -8.60 6.29 6.13
N ILE A 340 -7.97 5.65 5.14
CA ILE A 340 -7.03 4.55 5.35
C ILE A 340 -5.71 5.07 5.91
N LEU A 341 -5.22 6.21 5.40
CA LEU A 341 -3.90 6.74 5.71
C LEU A 341 -3.56 6.81 7.22
N PRO A 342 -4.44 7.28 8.12
CA PRO A 342 -4.15 7.35 9.56
C PRO A 342 -4.02 5.98 10.25
N LEU A 343 -4.47 4.90 9.62
CA LEU A 343 -4.39 3.53 10.14
C LEU A 343 -3.07 2.84 9.77
N LEU A 344 -2.40 3.34 8.74
CA LEU A 344 -1.09 2.83 8.31
C LEU A 344 0.00 3.30 9.28
N SER A 345 1.20 2.73 9.13
CA SER A 345 2.38 3.17 9.88
C SER A 345 2.69 4.66 9.70
N ALA A 346 3.44 5.24 10.62
CA ALA A 346 3.73 6.66 10.63
C ALA A 346 4.51 7.13 9.38
N ASN A 347 4.46 8.45 9.13
CA ASN A 347 5.19 9.13 8.06
C ASN A 347 4.89 8.56 6.67
N LYS A 348 3.60 8.41 6.36
CA LYS A 348 3.09 7.96 5.05
C LYS A 348 2.28 9.06 4.39
N THR A 349 2.23 9.00 3.06
CA THR A 349 1.51 9.96 2.22
C THR A 349 0.31 9.31 1.56
N ILE A 350 -0.62 10.12 1.02
CA ILE A 350 -1.74 9.60 0.22
C ILE A 350 -1.23 8.80 -0.99
N LYS A 351 -0.08 9.19 -1.57
CA LYS A 351 0.57 8.47 -2.67
C LYS A 351 0.98 7.06 -2.26
N TYR A 352 1.49 6.86 -1.05
CA TYR A 352 1.79 5.53 -0.55
C TYR A 352 0.52 4.65 -0.50
N ALA A 353 -0.57 5.17 0.06
CA ALA A 353 -1.84 4.44 0.09
C ALA A 353 -2.37 4.15 -1.33
N ALA A 354 -2.22 5.07 -2.28
CA ALA A 354 -2.57 4.87 -3.68
C ALA A 354 -1.71 3.76 -4.33
N PHE A 355 -0.39 3.76 -4.07
CA PHE A 355 0.53 2.72 -4.53
C PHE A 355 0.14 1.33 -4.02
N LEU A 356 -0.20 1.19 -2.73
CA LEU A 356 -0.68 -0.07 -2.17
C LEU A 356 -2.00 -0.53 -2.83
N GLY A 357 -2.95 0.40 -3.00
CA GLY A 357 -4.22 0.12 -3.66
C GLY A 357 -4.04 -0.35 -5.11
N LEU A 358 -3.22 0.36 -5.88
CA LEU A 358 -2.90 0.01 -7.27
C LEU A 358 -2.25 -1.38 -7.34
N PHE A 359 -1.25 -1.67 -6.51
CA PHE A 359 -0.62 -2.99 -6.46
C PHE A 359 -1.64 -4.10 -6.18
N LEU A 360 -2.51 -3.91 -5.19
CA LEU A 360 -3.51 -4.92 -4.81
C LEU A 360 -4.54 -5.17 -5.92
N ILE A 361 -4.94 -4.13 -6.65
CA ILE A 361 -5.85 -4.22 -7.80
C ILE A 361 -5.16 -4.98 -8.95
N GLU A 362 -3.95 -4.58 -9.33
CA GLU A 362 -3.19 -5.19 -10.44
C GLU A 362 -2.87 -6.67 -10.18
N LYS A 363 -2.51 -7.01 -8.94
CA LYS A 363 -2.27 -8.41 -8.52
C LYS A 363 -3.57 -9.21 -8.36
N LYS A 364 -4.75 -8.60 -8.55
CA LYS A 364 -6.09 -9.18 -8.34
C LYS A 364 -6.33 -9.70 -6.92
N LEU A 365 -5.66 -9.07 -5.95
CA LEU A 365 -5.86 -9.29 -4.52
C LEU A 365 -7.05 -8.47 -4.01
N LEU A 366 -7.34 -7.34 -4.65
CA LEU A 366 -8.61 -6.63 -4.56
C LEU A 366 -9.41 -6.83 -5.86
N VAL A 367 -10.66 -7.27 -5.72
CA VAL A 367 -11.57 -7.53 -6.84
C VAL A 367 -12.89 -6.78 -6.67
N PRO A 368 -13.47 -6.23 -7.75
CA PRO A 368 -14.75 -5.55 -7.65
C PRO A 368 -15.89 -6.57 -7.61
N VAL A 369 -16.68 -6.56 -6.54
CA VAL A 369 -17.88 -7.40 -6.35
C VAL A 369 -19.04 -6.49 -5.99
N ASN A 370 -20.16 -6.59 -6.72
CA ASN A 370 -21.37 -5.81 -6.47
C ASN A 370 -21.13 -4.28 -6.32
N LYS A 371 -20.27 -3.70 -7.19
CA LYS A 371 -19.86 -2.28 -7.13
C LYS A 371 -19.12 -1.89 -5.84
N THR A 372 -18.45 -2.84 -5.19
CA THR A 372 -17.56 -2.57 -4.05
C THR A 372 -16.26 -3.34 -4.20
N TRP A 373 -15.16 -2.79 -3.70
CA TRP A 373 -13.89 -3.51 -3.61
C TRP A 373 -13.95 -4.54 -2.49
N ARG A 374 -13.54 -5.78 -2.79
CA ARG A 374 -13.44 -6.88 -1.82
C ARG A 374 -12.07 -7.54 -1.91
N VAL A 375 -11.61 -8.04 -0.77
CA VAL A 375 -10.37 -8.83 -0.71
C VAL A 375 -10.65 -10.22 -1.28
N SER A 376 -9.80 -10.65 -2.21
CA SER A 376 -9.87 -11.96 -2.83
C SER A 376 -9.47 -13.06 -1.84
N ASN A 377 -10.08 -14.24 -1.95
CA ASN A 377 -9.70 -15.42 -1.16
C ASN A 377 -8.23 -15.83 -1.37
N SER A 378 -7.63 -15.46 -2.50
CA SER A 378 -6.21 -15.68 -2.77
C SER A 378 -5.27 -14.84 -1.91
N PHE A 379 -5.75 -13.73 -1.33
CA PHE A 379 -4.96 -12.84 -0.48
C PHE A 379 -4.45 -13.54 0.77
N ILE A 380 -5.29 -14.34 1.43
CA ILE A 380 -4.89 -15.05 2.66
C ILE A 380 -3.75 -16.04 2.37
N ARG A 381 -3.83 -16.78 1.25
CA ARG A 381 -2.76 -17.70 0.82
C ARG A 381 -1.48 -16.96 0.44
N TRP A 382 -1.63 -15.76 -0.13
CA TRP A 382 -0.49 -14.93 -0.50
C TRP A 382 0.29 -14.46 0.75
N LEU A 383 -0.38 -14.19 1.87
CA LEU A 383 0.24 -13.78 3.14
C LEU A 383 1.05 -14.86 3.85
N ASP A 384 1.00 -16.13 3.41
CA ASP A 384 1.72 -17.23 4.06
C ASP A 384 3.26 -17.14 3.87
N ASP A 385 3.73 -16.44 2.83
CA ASP A 385 5.15 -16.24 2.55
C ASP A 385 5.48 -14.74 2.39
N GLY A 386 5.95 -14.14 3.48
CA GLY A 386 6.32 -12.71 3.50
C GLY A 386 7.46 -12.35 2.55
N SER A 387 8.39 -13.27 2.27
CA SER A 387 9.46 -13.02 1.29
C SER A 387 8.89 -12.95 -0.11
N ARG A 388 7.97 -13.88 -0.44
CA ARG A 388 7.24 -13.84 -1.71
C ARG A 388 6.34 -12.62 -1.83
N CYS A 389 5.68 -12.20 -0.76
CA CYS A 389 4.92 -10.95 -0.74
C CYS A 389 5.79 -9.76 -1.12
N PHE A 390 6.95 -9.63 -0.48
CA PHE A 390 7.90 -8.55 -0.77
C PHE A 390 8.39 -8.61 -2.23
N GLN A 391 8.78 -9.80 -2.71
CA GLN A 391 9.18 -10.00 -4.11
C GLN A 391 8.11 -9.55 -5.09
N ASP A 392 6.84 -9.87 -4.83
CA ASP A 392 5.73 -9.51 -5.72
C ASP A 392 5.51 -7.99 -5.78
N VAL A 393 5.54 -7.30 -4.62
CA VAL A 393 5.41 -5.84 -4.57
C VAL A 393 6.62 -5.17 -5.23
N TYR A 394 7.82 -5.68 -4.96
CA TYR A 394 9.06 -5.17 -5.55
C TYR A 394 9.10 -5.40 -7.06
N ALA A 395 8.65 -6.56 -7.54
CA ALA A 395 8.54 -6.88 -8.96
C ALA A 395 7.56 -5.94 -9.65
N PHE A 396 6.37 -5.74 -9.06
CA PHE A 396 5.38 -4.79 -9.57
C PHE A 396 6.02 -3.39 -9.72
N TRP A 397 6.68 -2.89 -8.68
CA TRP A 397 7.34 -1.58 -8.76
C TRP A 397 8.51 -1.57 -9.75
N LEU A 398 9.31 -2.61 -9.89
CA LEU A 398 10.47 -2.56 -10.78
C LEU A 398 10.07 -2.60 -12.26
N SER A 399 9.03 -3.36 -12.62
CA SER A 399 8.65 -3.61 -14.02
C SER A 399 7.44 -2.82 -14.53
N SER A 400 6.55 -2.36 -13.65
CA SER A 400 5.30 -1.73 -14.06
C SER A 400 5.46 -0.25 -14.41
N ASN A 401 4.80 0.20 -15.47
CA ASN A 401 4.65 1.63 -15.79
C ASN A 401 3.34 2.22 -15.24
N GLU A 402 2.47 1.39 -14.64
CA GLU A 402 1.19 1.84 -14.06
C GLU A 402 1.38 2.77 -12.87
N TRP A 403 2.44 2.52 -12.10
CA TRP A 403 3.01 3.50 -11.20
C TRP A 403 4.15 4.21 -11.94
N ASN A 404 4.12 5.54 -12.05
CA ASN A 404 5.19 6.30 -12.70
C ASN A 404 5.53 7.58 -11.91
N GLU A 405 6.75 7.65 -11.37
CA GLU A 405 7.23 8.76 -10.55
C GLU A 405 7.40 10.09 -11.32
N GLU A 406 7.38 10.07 -12.66
CA GLU A 406 7.27 11.31 -13.45
C GLU A 406 5.90 11.98 -13.26
N TYR A 407 4.85 11.17 -13.11
CA TYR A 407 3.53 11.67 -12.79
C TYR A 407 3.45 12.01 -11.29
N VAL A 408 3.05 13.24 -10.96
CA VAL A 408 3.11 13.74 -9.57
C VAL A 408 2.30 12.87 -8.60
N GLU A 409 1.13 12.38 -9.02
CA GLU A 409 0.28 11.50 -8.21
C GLU A 409 0.74 10.03 -8.24
N GLY A 410 1.66 9.66 -9.14
CA GLY A 410 2.19 8.31 -9.31
C GLY A 410 1.27 7.36 -10.08
N ASP A 411 0.00 7.24 -9.70
CA ASP A 411 -0.98 6.36 -10.33
C ASP A 411 -1.38 6.87 -11.72
N VAL A 412 -0.90 6.20 -12.77
CA VAL A 412 -1.22 6.50 -14.17
C VAL A 412 -2.44 5.72 -14.63
N ALA A 413 -2.59 4.47 -14.16
CA ALA A 413 -3.67 3.55 -14.53
C ALA A 413 -5.06 4.16 -14.28
N HIS A 414 -5.22 4.83 -13.14
CA HIS A 414 -6.49 5.42 -12.70
C HIS A 414 -6.49 6.95 -12.71
N SER A 415 -5.73 7.56 -13.63
CA SER A 415 -5.71 9.01 -13.80
C SER A 415 -6.89 9.51 -14.67
N ASP A 416 -7.50 10.65 -14.30
CA ASP A 416 -8.60 11.25 -15.08
C ASP A 416 -8.12 11.82 -16.43
N VAL A 417 -6.84 12.24 -16.49
CA VAL A 417 -6.21 12.79 -17.69
C VAL A 417 -4.94 11.99 -17.96
N PRO A 418 -4.91 11.15 -19.02
CA PRO A 418 -3.70 10.42 -19.39
C PRO A 418 -2.59 11.40 -19.73
N ALA A 419 -1.43 11.28 -19.09
CA ALA A 419 -0.25 12.07 -19.44
C ALA A 419 0.35 11.48 -20.74
N PRO A 420 0.30 12.18 -21.88
CA PRO A 420 0.91 11.65 -23.09
C PRO A 420 2.42 11.75 -22.96
N ALA A 421 3.12 10.66 -23.31
CA ALA A 421 4.57 10.61 -23.48
C ALA A 421 5.41 10.73 -22.18
N LEU A 422 5.10 9.90 -21.18
CA LEU A 422 5.94 9.66 -20.00
C LEU A 422 7.21 8.86 -20.36
N ILE A 423 8.24 8.98 -19.52
CA ILE A 423 9.47 8.18 -19.65
C ILE A 423 9.23 6.71 -19.31
N ASN A 424 10.10 5.84 -19.82
CA ASN A 424 10.17 4.46 -19.37
C ASN A 424 10.72 4.43 -17.93
N ILE A 425 9.83 4.43 -16.96
CA ILE A 425 10.19 4.57 -15.55
C ILE A 425 10.90 3.32 -15.01
N SER A 426 10.62 2.13 -15.57
CA SER A 426 11.30 0.88 -15.18
C SER A 426 12.81 0.95 -15.39
N GLU A 427 13.26 1.52 -16.51
CA GLU A 427 14.70 1.74 -16.76
C GLU A 427 15.28 2.82 -15.85
N ALA A 428 14.54 3.89 -15.57
CA ALA A 428 15.02 4.92 -14.64
C ALA A 428 15.24 4.36 -13.24
N ARG A 429 14.34 3.49 -12.75
CA ARG A 429 14.48 2.76 -11.47
C ARG A 429 15.73 1.89 -11.46
N ARG A 430 16.01 1.15 -12.55
CA ARG A 430 17.21 0.31 -12.67
C ARG A 430 18.50 1.13 -12.61
N ILE A 431 18.57 2.24 -13.34
CA ILE A 431 19.73 3.16 -13.32
C ILE A 431 19.94 3.72 -11.91
N VAL A 432 18.86 4.11 -11.21
CA VAL A 432 18.94 4.58 -9.82
C VAL A 432 19.50 3.47 -8.91
N LEU A 433 18.94 2.25 -8.97
CA LEU A 433 19.39 1.12 -8.15
C LEU A 433 20.87 0.77 -8.41
N GLN A 434 21.29 0.74 -9.69
CA GLN A 434 22.68 0.50 -10.08
C GLN A 434 23.64 1.52 -9.47
N ASN A 435 23.29 2.81 -9.55
CA ASN A 435 24.12 3.87 -8.99
C ASN A 435 24.14 3.82 -7.46
N ILE A 436 23.04 3.47 -6.79
CA ILE A 436 23.01 3.30 -5.32
C ILE A 436 23.84 2.09 -4.89
N ALA A 437 23.76 0.97 -5.61
CA ALA A 437 24.55 -0.24 -5.32
C ALA A 437 26.06 0.00 -5.44
N ALA A 438 26.49 0.94 -6.29
CA ALA A 438 27.89 1.30 -6.47
C ALA A 438 28.46 2.25 -5.39
N ILE A 439 27.65 2.79 -4.46
CA ILE A 439 28.12 3.72 -3.43
C ILE A 439 28.67 2.94 -2.23
N PRO A 440 29.93 3.15 -1.79
CA PRO A 440 30.50 2.45 -0.64
C PRO A 440 29.73 2.78 0.64
N HIS A 441 29.38 1.73 1.36
CA HIS A 441 28.29 1.68 2.31
C HIS A 441 28.71 2.05 3.74
N SER A 442 28.67 3.34 4.08
CA SER A 442 28.83 3.77 5.49
C SER A 442 28.24 5.13 5.84
N HIS A 443 28.04 6.04 4.86
CA HIS A 443 27.72 7.44 5.12
C HIS A 443 26.32 7.88 4.62
N TRP A 444 25.91 9.07 5.04
CA TRP A 444 24.67 9.71 4.60
C TRP A 444 24.86 10.38 3.25
N ILE A 445 23.89 10.19 2.35
CA ILE A 445 23.97 10.65 0.97
C ILE A 445 22.97 11.77 0.72
N SER A 446 23.40 12.89 0.14
CA SER A 446 22.48 13.95 -0.28
C SER A 446 21.62 13.50 -1.46
N VAL A 447 20.30 13.53 -1.29
CA VAL A 447 19.35 13.17 -2.36
C VAL A 447 19.51 14.10 -3.56
N GLN A 448 19.68 15.40 -3.31
CA GLN A 448 19.83 16.38 -4.39
C GLN A 448 21.14 16.19 -5.17
N ALA A 449 22.26 16.01 -4.46
CA ALA A 449 23.55 15.79 -5.10
C ALA A 449 23.56 14.48 -5.90
N PHE A 450 22.97 13.42 -5.34
CA PHE A 450 22.80 12.15 -6.02
C PHE A 450 21.94 12.30 -7.30
N ALA A 451 20.79 12.97 -7.20
CA ALA A 451 19.89 13.19 -8.34
C ALA A 451 20.55 14.02 -9.46
N ASP A 452 21.28 15.07 -9.10
CA ASP A 452 22.02 15.89 -10.08
C ASP A 452 23.09 15.06 -10.81
N ASN A 453 23.74 14.13 -10.10
CA ASN A 453 24.81 13.30 -10.65
C ASN A 453 24.30 12.29 -11.69
N ILE A 454 23.16 11.64 -11.41
CA ILE A 454 22.64 10.58 -12.28
C ILE A 454 21.69 11.09 -13.37
N SER A 455 21.16 12.32 -13.24
CA SER A 455 20.23 12.90 -14.22
C SER A 455 20.74 12.83 -15.67
N PRO A 456 22.02 13.14 -15.97
CA PRO A 456 22.56 13.02 -17.32
C PRO A 456 22.54 11.59 -17.88
N GLN A 457 22.81 10.57 -17.04
CA GLN A 457 22.76 9.17 -17.47
C GLN A 457 21.33 8.75 -17.82
N ILE A 458 20.35 9.18 -17.01
CA ILE A 458 18.93 8.92 -17.25
C ILE A 458 18.48 9.60 -18.54
N ASP A 459 18.84 10.86 -18.74
CA ASP A 459 18.46 11.62 -19.95
C ASP A 459 19.11 11.06 -21.24
N LEU A 460 20.28 10.44 -21.13
CA LEU A 460 20.99 9.77 -22.24
C LEU A 460 20.37 8.42 -22.60
N ASN A 461 20.12 7.57 -21.59
CA ASN A 461 19.60 6.21 -21.79
C ASN A 461 18.09 6.18 -22.07
N ILE A 462 17.36 7.20 -21.62
CA ILE A 462 15.89 7.26 -21.70
C ILE A 462 15.50 8.56 -22.40
N PRO A 463 15.65 8.63 -23.74
CA PRO A 463 15.34 9.83 -24.50
C PRO A 463 13.86 10.20 -24.34
N ARG A 464 13.61 11.42 -23.86
CA ARG A 464 12.26 11.95 -23.73
C ARG A 464 11.61 12.09 -25.11
N HIS A 465 10.41 11.55 -25.26
CA HIS A 465 9.61 11.76 -26.47
C HIS A 465 9.33 13.25 -26.70
N THR A 466 9.29 13.67 -27.97
CA THR A 466 8.93 15.04 -28.38
C THR A 466 7.44 15.30 -28.14
N VAL A 467 7.11 16.38 -27.44
CA VAL A 467 5.73 16.70 -27.04
C VAL A 467 5.40 18.15 -27.40
N SER A 468 4.12 18.48 -27.54
CA SER A 468 3.67 19.85 -27.78
C SER A 468 4.12 20.81 -26.66
N PRO A 469 4.46 22.08 -26.97
CA PRO A 469 4.85 23.10 -25.98
C PRO A 469 3.81 23.33 -24.85
N ALA A 470 2.54 23.01 -25.10
CA ALA A 470 1.49 23.08 -24.09
C ALA A 470 1.60 21.98 -23.04
N GLN A 471 2.07 20.79 -23.43
CA GLN A 471 2.23 19.60 -22.58
C GLN A 471 3.59 19.61 -21.86
N GLU A 472 4.59 20.29 -22.41
CA GLU A 472 5.92 20.46 -21.83
C GLU A 472 5.89 21.14 -20.44
N LYS A 473 4.90 22.02 -20.19
CA LYS A 473 4.70 22.68 -18.88
C LYS A 473 4.34 21.73 -17.74
N PHE A 474 3.78 20.56 -18.04
CA PHE A 474 3.37 19.58 -17.05
C PHE A 474 4.45 18.53 -16.76
N ARG A 475 5.58 18.57 -17.48
CA ARG A 475 6.68 17.62 -17.27
C ARG A 475 7.46 17.90 -16.00
N ARG A 476 7.81 16.81 -15.31
CA ARG A 476 8.73 16.84 -14.18
C ARG A 476 10.18 16.78 -14.66
N HIS A 477 11.06 17.55 -14.02
CA HIS A 477 12.49 17.44 -14.25
C HIS A 477 13.03 16.09 -13.76
N THR A 478 14.04 15.53 -14.45
CA THR A 478 14.66 14.23 -14.12
C THR A 478 15.09 14.17 -12.66
N ARG A 479 15.65 15.27 -12.12
CA ARG A 479 16.00 15.41 -10.70
C ARG A 479 14.85 15.07 -9.73
N LEU A 480 13.62 15.46 -10.06
CA LEU A 480 12.44 15.26 -9.20
C LEU A 480 11.88 13.83 -9.34
N ILE A 481 12.12 13.19 -10.48
CA ILE A 481 11.80 11.78 -10.69
C ILE A 481 12.71 10.94 -9.80
N VAL A 482 14.02 11.21 -9.83
CA VAL A 482 14.99 10.56 -8.94
C VAL A 482 14.67 10.83 -7.47
N GLU A 483 14.34 12.07 -7.10
CA GLU A 483 13.90 12.40 -5.74
C GLU A 483 12.71 11.53 -5.32
N SER A 484 11.74 11.31 -6.19
CA SER A 484 10.55 10.49 -5.89
C SER A 484 10.90 9.01 -5.78
N ILE A 485 11.73 8.49 -6.69
CA ILE A 485 12.21 7.09 -6.60
C ILE A 485 12.90 6.87 -5.24
N VAL A 486 13.79 7.76 -4.84
CA VAL A 486 14.56 7.63 -3.59
C VAL A 486 13.66 7.89 -2.37
N VAL A 487 13.13 9.11 -2.23
CA VAL A 487 12.44 9.59 -1.03
C VAL A 487 11.06 8.95 -0.83
N GLU A 488 10.41 8.49 -1.91
CA GLU A 488 9.14 7.78 -1.81
C GLU A 488 9.36 6.28 -1.96
N SER A 489 9.62 5.79 -3.17
CA SER A 489 9.56 4.36 -3.46
C SER A 489 10.56 3.54 -2.64
N LEU A 490 11.85 3.88 -2.66
CA LEU A 490 12.87 3.12 -1.91
C LEU A 490 12.69 3.22 -0.39
N TYR A 491 12.21 4.37 0.10
CA TYR A 491 11.81 4.52 1.50
C TYR A 491 10.60 3.65 1.84
N TRP A 492 9.58 3.57 0.97
CA TRP A 492 8.42 2.70 1.16
C TRP A 492 8.81 1.23 1.23
N PHE A 493 9.75 0.78 0.41
CA PHE A 493 10.32 -0.56 0.49
C PHE A 493 11.20 -0.78 1.72
N GLY A 494 11.53 0.27 2.48
CA GLY A 494 12.41 0.17 3.63
C GLY A 494 13.86 -0.15 3.26
N LEU A 495 14.26 0.08 2.01
CA LEU A 495 15.62 -0.11 1.49
C LEU A 495 16.55 1.02 1.95
N ILE A 496 15.99 2.20 2.23
CA ILE A 496 16.72 3.35 2.72
C ILE A 496 16.08 3.92 3.98
N ARG A 497 16.92 4.48 4.84
CA ARG A 497 16.57 5.39 5.91
C ARG A 497 16.71 6.82 5.38
N LEU A 498 15.74 7.68 5.70
CA LEU A 498 15.76 9.09 5.32
C LEU A 498 16.18 9.97 6.48
N GLY A 499 16.95 11.00 6.17
CA GLY A 499 17.40 12.04 7.08
C GLY A 499 16.82 13.39 6.66
N LEU A 500 16.07 14.02 7.56
CA LEU A 500 15.40 15.31 7.34
C LEU A 500 15.74 16.30 8.45
N TYR A 501 15.55 17.58 8.15
CA TYR A 501 15.72 18.67 9.11
C TYR A 501 14.40 19.29 9.59
N GLN A 502 13.36 19.21 8.75
CA GLN A 502 12.09 19.85 9.00
C GLN A 502 10.98 18.81 9.09
N PRO A 503 10.13 18.85 10.14
CA PRO A 503 8.93 18.02 10.21
C PRO A 503 7.98 18.41 9.07
N GLY A 504 7.36 17.41 8.42
CA GLY A 504 6.45 17.61 7.28
C GLY A 504 7.11 17.77 5.91
N ALA A 505 8.45 17.79 5.83
CA ALA A 505 9.17 17.84 4.55
C ALA A 505 8.78 16.69 3.59
N LEU A 506 8.39 15.54 4.15
CA LEU A 506 7.96 14.37 3.39
C LEU A 506 6.66 14.57 2.60
N GLU A 507 5.79 15.51 2.99
CA GLU A 507 4.58 15.83 2.22
C GLU A 507 4.91 16.63 0.95
N VAL A 508 6.05 17.32 0.95
CA VAL A 508 6.50 18.18 -0.14
C VAL A 508 7.46 17.43 -1.06
N LEU A 509 8.44 16.73 -0.48
CA LEU A 509 9.38 15.86 -1.19
C LEU A 509 8.61 14.79 -1.98
N GLY A 510 8.97 14.56 -3.24
CA GLY A 510 8.26 13.61 -4.09
C GLY A 510 6.94 14.13 -4.71
N SER A 511 6.41 15.25 -4.25
CA SER A 511 5.22 15.92 -4.82
C SER A 511 5.50 17.31 -5.44
N ARG A 512 6.78 17.72 -5.49
CA ARG A 512 7.17 19.03 -6.06
C ARG A 512 6.88 19.09 -7.56
N LYS A 513 6.30 20.23 -7.98
CA LYS A 513 6.09 20.58 -9.39
C LYS A 513 7.30 21.33 -9.94
N THR A 514 7.53 21.21 -11.25
CA THR A 514 8.53 22.01 -11.96
C THR A 514 8.18 23.50 -11.85
N ILE A 515 8.98 24.27 -11.12
CA ILE A 515 8.86 25.73 -11.10
C ILE A 515 9.35 26.24 -12.46
N SER A 516 8.43 26.68 -13.32
CA SER A 516 8.80 27.42 -14.53
C SER A 516 9.51 28.69 -14.10
N GLN A 517 10.83 28.78 -14.35
CA GLN A 517 11.61 29.99 -14.14
C GLN A 517 11.00 31.13 -14.97
N LYS A 518 10.08 31.89 -14.39
CA LYS A 518 9.74 33.20 -14.93
C LYS A 518 10.97 34.07 -14.71
N ALA A 519 11.55 34.55 -15.82
CA ALA A 519 12.59 35.58 -15.82
C ALA A 519 12.26 36.67 -14.78
N PRO A 520 13.25 37.15 -14.02
CA PRO A 520 13.01 38.05 -12.91
C PRO A 520 12.36 39.33 -13.44
N ARG A 521 11.08 39.53 -13.15
CA ARG A 521 10.44 40.84 -13.34
C ARG A 521 11.12 41.80 -12.38
N ARG A 522 11.78 42.82 -12.93
CA ARG A 522 12.31 44.00 -12.24
C ARG A 522 11.20 44.72 -11.48
N THR A 523 10.82 44.24 -10.31
CA THR A 523 10.10 45.02 -9.30
C THR A 523 10.56 44.56 -7.93
N GLY A 524 11.17 45.49 -7.19
CA GLY A 524 11.79 45.24 -5.89
C GLY A 524 10.79 44.77 -4.84
N ARG A 525 10.86 43.48 -4.52
CA ARG A 525 10.71 42.92 -3.17
C ARG A 525 11.17 41.47 -3.24
N ARG A 526 12.38 41.18 -2.75
CA ARG A 526 12.83 39.81 -2.52
C ARG A 526 11.99 39.23 -1.39
N VAL A 527 10.90 38.54 -1.73
CA VAL A 527 10.35 37.51 -0.86
C VAL A 527 11.16 36.27 -1.19
N ALA A 528 12.08 35.89 -0.29
CA ALA A 528 12.78 34.62 -0.37
C ALA A 528 11.73 33.50 -0.26
N SER A 529 11.39 32.86 -1.38
CA SER A 529 10.50 31.69 -1.39
C SER A 529 11.34 30.44 -1.09
N SER A 530 11.28 30.01 0.17
CA SER A 530 12.03 28.94 0.83
C SER A 530 11.59 27.50 0.47
N VAL A 531 11.44 27.17 -0.82
CA VAL A 531 11.01 25.81 -1.26
C VAL A 531 12.15 25.01 -1.92
N ASP A 532 13.22 25.67 -2.38
CA ASP A 532 14.41 25.00 -2.94
C ASP A 532 15.45 24.57 -1.89
N ASP A 533 15.29 24.93 -0.60
CA ASP A 533 16.27 24.70 0.48
C ASP A 533 15.98 23.49 1.40
N LEU A 534 15.04 22.62 1.02
CA LEU A 534 14.71 21.41 1.78
C LEU A 534 15.79 20.34 1.57
N ARG A 535 16.86 20.40 2.37
CA ARG A 535 17.95 19.41 2.41
C ARG A 535 17.41 18.04 2.86
N CYS A 536 17.69 16.99 2.08
CA CYS A 536 17.24 15.62 2.34
C CYS A 536 18.39 14.64 2.11
N PHE A 537 18.54 13.69 3.01
CA PHE A 537 19.62 12.69 2.97
C PHE A 537 19.05 11.28 3.04
N PHE A 538 19.80 10.31 2.52
CA PHE A 538 19.46 8.91 2.65
C PHE A 538 20.66 8.05 3.02
N LYS A 539 20.40 6.91 3.64
CA LYS A 539 21.39 5.87 3.92
C LYS A 539 20.72 4.51 3.73
N LEU A 540 21.45 3.52 3.23
CA LEU A 540 20.91 2.17 3.08
C LEU A 540 20.60 1.54 4.44
N THR A 541 19.49 0.81 4.53
CA THR A 541 19.16 -0.04 5.68
C THR A 541 19.85 -1.39 5.56
N SER A 542 19.77 -2.23 6.60
CA SER A 542 20.21 -3.63 6.52
C SER A 542 19.50 -4.39 5.40
N LEU A 543 18.19 -4.17 5.22
CA LEU A 543 17.42 -4.70 4.10
C LEU A 543 17.93 -4.15 2.76
N GLY A 544 18.17 -2.83 2.66
CA GLY A 544 18.73 -2.21 1.46
C GLY A 544 20.05 -2.84 1.02
N HIS A 545 20.99 -3.00 1.96
CA HIS A 545 22.27 -3.67 1.71
C HIS A 545 22.09 -5.12 1.28
N PHE A 546 21.21 -5.86 1.95
CA PHE A 546 20.93 -7.24 1.58
C PHE A 546 20.40 -7.33 0.15
N ILE A 547 19.40 -6.54 -0.21
CA ILE A 547 18.79 -6.59 -1.55
C ILE A 547 19.82 -6.18 -2.62
N LEU A 548 20.51 -5.06 -2.44
CA LEU A 548 21.45 -4.51 -3.43
C LEU A 548 22.76 -5.30 -3.59
N SER A 549 23.14 -6.13 -2.62
CA SER A 549 24.27 -7.06 -2.76
C SER A 549 23.93 -8.35 -3.52
N GLY A 550 22.66 -8.59 -3.82
CA GLY A 550 22.18 -9.71 -4.64
C GLY A 550 21.76 -9.30 -6.05
N PRO A 551 21.03 -10.15 -6.78
CA PRO A 551 20.50 -9.83 -8.10
C PRO A 551 19.28 -8.88 -7.99
N TYR A 552 19.50 -7.63 -7.53
CA TYR A 552 18.44 -6.65 -7.24
C TYR A 552 17.61 -6.23 -8.48
N THR A 553 18.12 -6.45 -9.69
CA THR A 553 17.36 -6.23 -10.93
C THR A 553 16.47 -7.41 -11.33
N GLU A 554 16.57 -8.55 -10.63
CA GLU A 554 15.82 -9.78 -10.89
C GLU A 554 14.99 -10.16 -9.65
N PRO A 555 13.76 -9.61 -9.50
CA PRO A 555 12.95 -9.76 -8.29
C PRO A 555 12.75 -11.20 -7.81
N ALA A 556 12.65 -12.17 -8.74
CA ALA A 556 12.47 -13.58 -8.43
C ALA A 556 13.70 -14.21 -7.76
N ALA A 557 14.91 -13.74 -8.08
CA ALA A 557 16.18 -14.28 -7.62
C ALA A 557 16.76 -13.51 -6.41
N VAL A 558 16.12 -12.42 -5.96
CA VAL A 558 16.60 -11.54 -4.88
C VAL A 558 16.99 -12.29 -3.60
N PHE A 559 16.26 -13.36 -3.26
CA PHE A 559 16.51 -14.22 -2.09
C PHE A 559 17.12 -15.58 -2.45
N GLU A 560 17.43 -15.85 -3.72
CA GLU A 560 17.93 -17.16 -4.16
C GLU A 560 19.33 -17.45 -3.60
N GLY A 561 19.50 -18.60 -2.95
CA GLY A 561 20.77 -19.00 -2.34
C GLY A 561 21.22 -18.16 -1.15
N ARG A 562 20.36 -17.28 -0.61
CA ARG A 562 20.67 -16.36 0.49
C ARG A 562 19.59 -16.46 1.56
N SER A 563 20.00 -16.65 2.82
CA SER A 563 19.02 -16.78 3.90
C SER A 563 18.32 -15.43 4.16
N ALA A 564 16.99 -15.42 3.99
CA ALA A 564 16.15 -14.31 4.44
C ALA A 564 16.16 -14.15 5.97
N GLU A 565 16.69 -15.11 6.73
CA GLU A 565 16.88 -15.03 8.20
C GLU A 565 17.79 -13.86 8.59
N ALA A 566 18.66 -13.41 7.69
CA ALA A 566 19.52 -12.26 7.90
C ALA A 566 18.76 -10.92 7.87
N VAL A 567 17.46 -10.91 7.56
CA VAL A 567 16.69 -9.68 7.32
C VAL A 567 15.28 -9.74 7.93
N ALA A 568 14.77 -8.55 8.22
CA ALA A 568 13.46 -8.13 8.73
C ALA A 568 12.19 -8.59 7.97
N LEU A 569 12.21 -9.67 7.19
CA LEU A 569 11.09 -10.11 6.33
C LEU A 569 10.47 -11.43 6.76
N GLN A 570 10.90 -12.02 7.87
CA GLN A 570 10.28 -13.20 8.44
C GLN A 570 9.11 -12.82 9.34
N PHE A 571 7.90 -13.21 8.95
CA PHE A 571 6.69 -13.09 9.75
C PHE A 571 6.34 -14.47 10.31
N ASN A 572 7.20 -15.01 11.18
CA ASN A 572 7.12 -16.38 11.66
C ASN A 572 6.55 -16.51 13.08
N VAL A 573 6.44 -15.40 13.82
CA VAL A 573 5.91 -15.41 15.18
C VAL A 573 4.41 -15.70 15.13
N GLU A 574 3.99 -16.70 15.90
CA GLU A 574 2.59 -17.12 15.95
C GLU A 574 1.78 -16.37 17.01
N LYS A 575 2.45 -15.85 18.05
CA LYS A 575 1.81 -15.37 19.28
C LYS A 575 1.80 -13.85 19.43
N PHE A 576 0.73 -13.33 20.02
CA PHE A 576 0.57 -11.93 20.44
C PHE A 576 0.10 -11.86 21.90
N THR A 577 0.03 -10.67 22.50
CA THR A 577 -0.41 -10.52 23.90
C THR A 577 -1.76 -9.81 23.99
N ILE A 578 -2.70 -10.37 24.75
CA ILE A 578 -3.99 -9.74 25.04
C ILE A 578 -4.01 -9.28 26.50
N GLN A 579 -4.36 -8.03 26.73
CA GLN A 579 -4.41 -7.42 28.05
C GLN A 579 -5.86 -7.33 28.59
N PRO A 580 -6.07 -7.34 29.92
CA PRO A 580 -7.40 -7.22 30.53
C PRO A 580 -8.12 -5.88 30.22
N ASN A 581 -7.38 -4.85 29.82
CA ASN A 581 -7.91 -3.54 29.40
C ASN A 581 -8.46 -3.54 27.96
N LEU A 582 -8.63 -4.71 27.34
CA LEU A 582 -9.10 -4.91 25.96
C LEU A 582 -8.11 -4.47 24.87
N GLU A 583 -6.83 -4.32 25.20
CA GLU A 583 -5.78 -4.04 24.22
C GLU A 583 -5.05 -5.32 23.78
N ILE A 584 -4.66 -5.36 22.51
CA ILE A 584 -3.83 -6.42 21.94
C ILE A 584 -2.51 -5.81 21.47
N LEU A 585 -1.39 -6.38 21.92
CA LEU A 585 -0.05 -6.04 21.46
C LEU A 585 0.46 -7.12 20.52
N ALA A 586 0.61 -6.76 19.25
CA ALA A 586 1.12 -7.62 18.20
C ALA A 586 2.58 -7.28 17.87
N PRO A 587 3.50 -8.26 17.92
CA PRO A 587 4.90 -8.03 17.58
C PRO A 587 5.09 -7.78 16.06
N PRO A 588 6.20 -7.15 15.63
CA PRO A 588 6.40 -6.73 14.25
C PRO A 588 6.58 -7.90 13.26
N ASP A 589 7.01 -9.05 13.76
CA ASP A 589 7.26 -10.33 13.09
C ASP A 589 6.10 -11.32 13.24
N LEU A 590 4.95 -10.87 13.76
CA LEU A 590 3.73 -11.67 13.80
C LEU A 590 3.34 -12.10 12.38
N ARG A 591 3.01 -13.39 12.21
CA ARG A 591 2.47 -13.93 10.95
C ARG A 591 1.43 -13.00 10.34
N LEU A 592 1.65 -12.60 9.09
CA LEU A 592 0.79 -11.62 8.39
C LEU A 592 -0.66 -12.08 8.34
N ARG A 593 -0.90 -13.39 8.25
CA ARG A 593 -2.25 -13.98 8.34
C ARG A 593 -2.91 -13.74 9.70
N HIS A 594 -2.18 -13.93 10.81
CA HIS A 594 -2.72 -13.65 12.15
C HIS A 594 -2.95 -12.15 12.32
N PHE A 595 -2.04 -11.32 11.80
CA PHE A 595 -2.19 -9.87 11.78
C PHE A 595 -3.42 -9.42 10.97
N TYR A 596 -3.73 -10.08 9.85
CA TYR A 596 -4.96 -9.84 9.08
C TYR A 596 -6.22 -10.17 9.90
N HIS A 597 -6.26 -11.36 10.51
CA HIS A 597 -7.39 -11.75 11.36
C HIS A 597 -7.59 -10.81 12.57
N LEU A 598 -6.51 -10.30 13.17
CA LEU A 598 -6.62 -9.27 14.21
C LEU A 598 -7.30 -7.99 13.70
N ASN A 599 -7.00 -7.55 12.48
CA ASN A 599 -7.65 -6.38 11.88
C ASN A 599 -9.14 -6.62 11.55
N GLU A 600 -9.55 -7.88 11.35
CA GLU A 600 -10.97 -8.23 11.14
C GLU A 600 -11.79 -8.20 12.42
N ILE A 601 -11.17 -8.52 13.57
CA ILE A 601 -11.83 -8.69 14.86
C ILE A 601 -11.71 -7.45 15.76
N ALA A 602 -10.62 -6.69 15.64
CA ALA A 602 -10.29 -5.58 16.53
C ALA A 602 -9.92 -4.31 15.73
N ASP A 603 -10.01 -3.15 16.40
CA ASP A 603 -9.66 -1.85 15.80
C ASP A 603 -8.18 -1.56 15.98
N ILE A 604 -7.47 -1.31 14.88
CA ILE A 604 -6.07 -0.91 14.93
C ILE A 604 -5.94 0.52 15.44
N LYS A 605 -5.08 0.73 16.46
CA LYS A 605 -4.82 2.04 17.06
C LYS A 605 -3.53 2.65 16.53
N ALA A 606 -2.47 1.84 16.42
CA ALA A 606 -1.18 2.28 15.94
C ALA A 606 -0.39 1.11 15.32
N VAL A 607 0.35 1.39 14.25
CA VAL A 607 1.34 0.49 13.64
C VAL A 607 2.72 1.07 13.87
N ASP A 608 3.41 0.59 14.91
CA ASP A 608 4.78 0.98 15.23
C ASP A 608 5.67 -0.28 15.34
N VAL A 609 6.72 -0.25 16.17
CA VAL A 609 7.53 -1.42 16.52
C VAL A 609 6.65 -2.55 17.04
N MET A 610 5.73 -2.26 17.95
CA MET A 610 4.60 -3.13 18.30
C MET A 610 3.32 -2.50 17.76
N SER A 611 2.47 -3.30 17.14
CA SER A 611 1.15 -2.85 16.70
C SER A 611 0.14 -3.01 17.83
N THR A 612 -0.63 -1.96 18.09
CA THR A 612 -1.65 -1.97 19.16
C THR A 612 -3.03 -2.02 18.54
N PHE A 613 -3.85 -2.97 19.00
CA PHE A 613 -5.26 -3.07 18.68
C PHE A 613 -6.12 -2.88 19.92
N SER A 614 -7.38 -2.52 19.73
CA SER A 614 -8.38 -2.41 20.78
C SER A 614 -9.61 -3.21 20.42
N ILE A 615 -10.06 -4.05 21.34
CA ILE A 615 -11.28 -4.84 21.22
C ILE A 615 -12.44 -3.98 21.72
N THR A 616 -13.39 -3.70 20.84
CA THR A 616 -14.59 -2.91 21.12
C THR A 616 -15.85 -3.72 20.78
N LYS A 617 -17.00 -3.39 21.39
CA LYS A 617 -18.28 -4.01 21.02
C LYS A 617 -18.60 -3.83 19.53
N ASP A 618 -18.25 -2.68 18.97
CA ASP A 618 -18.42 -2.39 17.55
C ASP A 618 -17.53 -3.25 16.65
N SER A 619 -16.24 -3.41 17.00
CA SER A 619 -15.33 -4.27 16.24
C SER A 619 -15.78 -5.74 16.24
N LEU A 620 -16.25 -6.25 17.39
CA LEU A 620 -16.80 -7.61 17.50
C LEU A 620 -18.10 -7.75 16.72
N ARG A 621 -19.00 -6.76 16.77
CA ARG A 621 -20.22 -6.72 15.96
C ARG A 621 -19.90 -6.83 14.47
N GLU A 622 -18.98 -5.99 13.97
CA GLU A 622 -18.60 -5.97 12.56
C GLU A 622 -17.99 -7.29 12.10
N ALA A 623 -17.20 -7.93 12.96
CA ALA A 623 -16.67 -9.27 12.71
C ALA A 623 -17.79 -10.32 12.58
N MET A 624 -18.76 -10.30 13.51
CA MET A 624 -19.89 -11.23 13.51
C MET A 624 -20.90 -10.98 12.37
N ASP A 625 -21.12 -9.72 11.99
CA ASP A 625 -21.95 -9.34 10.83
C ASP A 625 -21.41 -9.92 9.52
N LYS A 626 -20.10 -10.17 9.46
CA LYS A 626 -19.41 -10.82 8.33
C LYS A 626 -19.35 -12.35 8.43
N GLY A 627 -19.95 -12.93 9.46
CA GLY A 627 -20.03 -14.37 9.65
C GLY A 627 -18.90 -14.98 10.50
N ILE A 628 -18.06 -14.19 11.16
CA ILE A 628 -17.08 -14.72 12.12
C ILE A 628 -17.82 -15.07 13.43
N ARG A 629 -17.80 -16.33 13.86
CA ARG A 629 -18.52 -16.74 15.07
C ARG A 629 -17.80 -16.32 16.34
N SER A 630 -18.55 -16.07 17.40
CA SER A 630 -18.01 -15.77 18.74
C SER A 630 -17.08 -16.89 19.24
N GLU A 631 -17.42 -18.16 18.98
CA GLU A 631 -16.58 -19.30 19.37
C GLU A 631 -15.24 -19.31 18.61
N ASP A 632 -15.25 -18.96 17.32
CA ASP A 632 -14.05 -18.90 16.49
C ASP A 632 -13.12 -17.79 16.95
N ILE A 633 -13.66 -16.64 17.38
CA ILE A 633 -12.90 -15.53 17.97
C ILE A 633 -12.23 -15.97 19.27
N VAL A 634 -12.98 -16.64 20.17
CA VAL A 634 -12.44 -17.17 21.42
C VAL A 634 -11.35 -18.21 21.17
N HIS A 635 -11.56 -19.11 20.21
CA HIS A 635 -10.58 -20.12 19.82
C HIS A 635 -9.29 -19.46 19.32
N PHE A 636 -9.39 -18.54 18.35
CA PHE A 636 -8.26 -17.83 17.78
C PHE A 636 -7.43 -17.12 18.85
N PHE A 637 -8.07 -16.37 19.74
CA PHE A 637 -7.39 -15.68 20.84
C PHE A 637 -6.78 -16.62 21.88
N THR A 638 -7.42 -17.75 22.17
CA THR A 638 -6.90 -18.72 23.15
C THR A 638 -5.65 -19.43 22.62
N GLU A 639 -5.64 -19.78 21.33
CA GLU A 639 -4.53 -20.49 20.67
C GLU A 639 -3.29 -19.59 20.48
N HIS A 640 -3.51 -18.33 20.09
CA HIS A 640 -2.44 -17.43 19.66
C HIS A 640 -2.04 -16.36 20.70
N SER A 641 -2.72 -16.28 21.86
CA SER A 641 -2.30 -15.40 22.95
C SER A 641 -1.16 -16.02 23.77
N TYR A 642 -0.10 -15.24 24.03
CA TYR A 642 1.01 -15.66 24.89
C TYR A 642 0.57 -15.90 26.34
N SER A 643 -0.27 -15.02 26.88
CA SER A 643 -0.76 -15.05 28.27
C SER A 643 -2.08 -15.80 28.45
N GLY A 644 -2.62 -16.40 27.39
CA GLY A 644 -4.00 -16.88 27.35
C GLY A 644 -5.01 -15.74 27.19
N LEU A 645 -6.30 -16.08 27.16
CA LEU A 645 -7.40 -15.12 26.99
C LEU A 645 -7.91 -14.63 28.36
N PRO A 646 -7.78 -13.33 28.71
CA PRO A 646 -8.31 -12.79 29.96
C PRO A 646 -9.82 -12.94 30.09
N ASP A 647 -10.32 -13.19 31.30
CA ASP A 647 -11.75 -13.40 31.57
C ASP A 647 -12.60 -12.20 31.14
N THR A 648 -12.10 -10.98 31.33
CA THR A 648 -12.78 -9.75 30.89
C THR A 648 -13.09 -9.75 29.39
N VAL A 649 -12.12 -10.20 28.57
CA VAL A 649 -12.27 -10.28 27.12
C VAL A 649 -13.19 -11.45 26.75
N ARG A 650 -13.04 -12.60 27.41
CA ARG A 650 -13.91 -13.78 27.22
C ARG A 650 -15.38 -13.44 27.48
N HIS A 651 -15.67 -12.75 28.58
CA HIS A 651 -17.02 -12.32 28.94
C HIS A 651 -17.58 -11.34 27.92
N LEU A 652 -16.78 -10.38 27.43
CA LEU A 652 -17.21 -9.43 26.41
C LEU A 652 -17.60 -10.14 25.10
N ILE A 653 -16.79 -11.10 24.63
CA ILE A 653 -17.08 -11.85 23.40
C ILE A 653 -18.33 -12.70 23.58
N ALA A 654 -18.51 -13.35 24.73
CA ALA A 654 -19.71 -14.13 25.05
C ALA A 654 -20.96 -13.25 25.09
N GLU A 655 -20.92 -12.09 25.77
CA GLU A 655 -22.03 -11.14 25.83
C GLU A 655 -22.41 -10.64 24.42
N CYS A 656 -21.43 -10.31 23.58
CA CYS A 656 -21.68 -9.90 22.20
C CYS A 656 -22.23 -11.05 21.35
N GLY A 657 -21.73 -12.27 21.52
CA GLY A 657 -22.20 -13.45 20.80
C GLY A 657 -23.62 -13.86 21.14
N GLU A 658 -24.04 -13.72 22.41
CA GLU A 658 -25.43 -13.94 22.85
C GLU A 658 -26.38 -12.89 22.27
N LYS A 659 -25.96 -11.62 22.23
CA LYS A 659 -26.80 -10.51 21.73
C LYS A 659 -26.83 -10.35 20.21
N HIS A 660 -25.82 -10.86 19.51
CA HIS A 660 -25.72 -10.75 18.05
C HIS A 660 -26.78 -11.62 17.38
N GLY A 661 -27.62 -11.01 16.55
CA GLY A 661 -28.72 -11.72 15.87
C GLY A 661 -30.01 -11.85 16.69
N GLU A 662 -30.12 -11.26 17.89
CA GLU A 662 -31.42 -11.14 18.59
C GLU A 662 -32.41 -10.28 17.78
N VAL A 663 -31.89 -9.31 17.03
CA VAL A 663 -32.63 -8.38 16.17
C VAL A 663 -31.96 -8.31 14.80
N ASP A 664 -32.73 -8.58 13.75
CA ASP A 664 -32.33 -8.59 12.35
C ASP A 664 -33.01 -7.43 11.58
N LEU A 665 -32.27 -6.77 10.69
CA LEU A 665 -32.74 -5.68 9.82
C LEU A 665 -32.41 -6.01 8.37
N ALA A 666 -33.31 -5.72 7.44
CA ALA A 666 -33.08 -5.98 6.02
C ALA A 666 -33.77 -4.98 5.07
N PHE A 667 -33.27 -4.88 3.83
CA PHE A 667 -33.79 -3.97 2.82
C PHE A 667 -34.98 -4.59 2.08
N CYS A 668 -36.19 -4.12 2.38
CA CYS A 668 -37.35 -4.17 1.50
C CYS A 668 -38.37 -3.20 2.10
N GLY A 669 -38.29 -1.91 1.75
CA GLY A 669 -39.04 -0.88 2.48
C GLY A 669 -38.90 -1.01 4.00
N GLY A 670 -37.66 -1.12 4.52
CA GLY A 670 -37.30 -1.27 5.93
C GLY A 670 -38.15 -2.22 6.79
N TYR A 671 -37.58 -3.33 7.27
CA TYR A 671 -38.25 -4.15 8.29
C TYR A 671 -37.27 -4.59 9.39
N VAL A 672 -37.83 -4.89 10.56
CA VAL A 672 -37.11 -5.46 11.72
C VAL A 672 -37.70 -6.84 11.99
N THR A 673 -36.86 -7.87 11.95
CA THR A 673 -37.19 -9.20 12.43
C THR A 673 -36.56 -9.45 13.79
N VAL A 674 -37.25 -10.20 14.64
CA VAL A 674 -36.79 -10.49 16.01
C VAL A 674 -36.77 -12.00 16.23
N GLY A 675 -35.67 -12.51 16.79
CA GLY A 675 -35.51 -13.93 17.06
C GLY A 675 -36.39 -14.45 18.19
N ASP A 676 -36.61 -13.61 19.23
CA ASP A 676 -37.39 -13.92 20.43
C ASP A 676 -38.61 -12.99 20.57
N PRO A 677 -39.85 -13.52 20.73
CA PRO A 677 -41.04 -12.73 21.01
C PRO A 677 -40.93 -11.80 22.22
N ILE A 678 -40.12 -12.12 23.23
CA ILE A 678 -39.90 -11.26 24.41
C ILE A 678 -39.18 -9.97 24.00
N VAL A 679 -38.21 -10.07 23.10
CA VAL A 679 -37.49 -8.91 22.56
C VAL A 679 -38.45 -8.04 21.73
N MET A 680 -39.41 -8.63 21.01
CA MET A 680 -40.45 -7.87 20.31
C MET A 680 -41.32 -7.03 21.26
N GLU A 681 -41.71 -7.55 22.42
CA GLU A 681 -42.42 -6.75 23.44
C GLU A 681 -41.57 -5.60 23.97
N ALA A 682 -40.28 -5.85 24.21
CA ALA A 682 -39.34 -4.81 24.64
C ALA A 682 -39.17 -3.71 23.57
N LEU A 683 -39.08 -4.08 22.29
CA LEU A 683 -38.99 -3.16 21.16
C LEU A 683 -40.29 -2.34 20.97
N LYS A 684 -41.47 -2.94 21.16
CA LYS A 684 -42.77 -2.23 21.14
C LYS A 684 -42.84 -1.11 22.18
N ASN A 685 -42.16 -1.28 23.32
CA ASN A 685 -42.13 -0.30 24.40
C ASN A 685 -41.10 0.82 24.19
N GLN A 686 -40.27 0.74 23.14
CA GLN A 686 -39.20 1.68 22.88
C GLN A 686 -39.69 2.90 22.09
N LYS A 687 -39.90 4.02 22.80
CA LYS A 687 -40.47 5.27 22.23
C LYS A 687 -39.75 5.82 21.01
N ARG A 688 -38.42 5.66 20.93
CA ARG A 688 -37.61 6.14 19.80
C ARG A 688 -37.76 5.29 18.55
N LEU A 689 -38.07 4.00 18.70
CA LEU A 689 -38.30 3.11 17.56
C LEU A 689 -39.67 3.41 16.92
N ALA A 690 -40.66 3.79 17.73
CA ALA A 690 -42.04 4.04 17.28
C ALA A 690 -42.15 5.07 16.15
N GLU A 691 -41.25 6.05 16.06
CA GLU A 691 -41.23 7.05 14.97
C GLU A 691 -40.90 6.46 13.60
N TYR A 692 -40.25 5.30 13.58
CA TYR A 692 -39.84 4.61 12.36
C TYR A 692 -40.77 3.46 11.98
N VAL A 693 -41.69 3.07 12.86
CA VAL A 693 -42.59 1.92 12.64
C VAL A 693 -43.81 2.35 11.83
N LYS A 694 -44.05 1.65 10.72
CA LYS A 694 -45.29 1.76 9.95
C LYS A 694 -46.37 0.87 10.54
N ASN A 695 -46.10 -0.42 10.73
CA ASN A 695 -47.05 -1.42 11.25
C ASN A 695 -46.31 -2.59 11.91
N TYR A 696 -46.91 -3.20 12.92
CA TYR A 696 -46.51 -4.50 13.47
C TYR A 696 -47.35 -5.58 12.79
N TYR A 697 -46.71 -6.56 12.16
CA TYR A 697 -47.43 -7.62 11.43
C TYR A 697 -47.57 -8.91 12.22
N ASP A 698 -46.56 -9.24 13.02
CA ASP A 698 -46.53 -10.45 13.85
C ASP A 698 -45.65 -10.22 15.08
N ASP A 699 -45.53 -11.23 15.96
CA ASP A 699 -44.66 -11.23 17.14
C ASP A 699 -43.16 -11.27 16.81
N ARG A 700 -42.82 -11.30 15.52
CA ARG A 700 -41.44 -11.33 15.03
C ARG A 700 -41.14 -10.36 13.91
N LEU A 701 -42.12 -9.59 13.39
CA LEU A 701 -41.92 -8.70 12.24
C LEU A 701 -42.51 -7.30 12.46
N ILE A 702 -41.64 -6.28 12.37
CA ILE A 702 -41.98 -4.86 12.34
C ILE A 702 -41.71 -4.33 10.94
N LEU A 703 -42.68 -3.66 10.33
CA LEU A 703 -42.51 -2.94 9.08
C LEU A 703 -42.27 -1.46 9.36
N LEU A 704 -41.23 -0.90 8.77
CA LEU A 704 -40.81 0.49 8.95
C LEU A 704 -41.48 1.39 7.89
N ILE A 705 -41.41 2.70 8.15
CA ILE A 705 -41.88 3.71 7.21
C ILE A 705 -41.00 3.66 5.94
N PRO A 706 -41.57 3.87 4.73
CA PRO A 706 -40.79 3.95 3.50
C PRO A 706 -39.67 5.01 3.59
N ASN A 707 -38.51 4.74 2.98
CA ASN A 707 -37.34 5.64 2.91
C ASN A 707 -36.70 6.00 4.28
N VAL A 708 -36.93 5.20 5.32
CA VAL A 708 -36.23 5.34 6.60
C VAL A 708 -34.75 4.97 6.45
N ASP A 709 -33.87 5.82 6.98
CA ASP A 709 -32.43 5.55 7.05
C ASP A 709 -32.17 4.45 8.10
N LEU A 710 -31.98 3.21 7.63
CA LEU A 710 -31.71 2.04 8.47
C LEU A 710 -30.47 2.20 9.35
N ARG A 711 -29.48 3.02 8.93
CA ARG A 711 -28.30 3.28 9.77
C ARG A 711 -28.66 4.11 10.99
N LYS A 712 -29.65 5.00 10.89
CA LYS A 712 -30.17 5.75 12.04
C LYS A 712 -30.97 4.85 12.97
N VAL A 713 -31.84 4.01 12.42
CA VAL A 713 -32.62 3.03 13.23
C VAL A 713 -31.69 2.08 13.96
N ALA A 714 -30.66 1.55 13.28
CA ALA A 714 -29.67 0.68 13.89
C ALA A 714 -28.91 1.38 15.03
N ARG A 715 -28.53 2.66 14.88
CA ARG A 715 -27.89 3.44 15.97
C ARG A 715 -28.82 3.64 17.17
N GLU A 716 -30.11 3.90 16.95
CA GLU A 716 -31.07 4.06 18.05
C GLU A 716 -31.30 2.74 18.81
N LEU A 717 -31.31 1.61 18.10
CA LEU A 717 -31.35 0.28 18.72
C LEU A 717 -30.05 -0.04 19.48
N GLN A 718 -28.90 0.35 18.94
CA GLN A 718 -27.60 0.27 19.64
C GLN A 718 -27.59 1.08 20.94
N HIS A 719 -28.14 2.31 20.92
CA HIS A 719 -28.28 3.13 22.13
C HIS A 719 -29.20 2.51 23.18
N ALA A 720 -30.12 1.63 22.78
CA ALA A 720 -30.98 0.88 23.69
C ALA A 720 -30.39 -0.47 24.15
N GLY A 721 -29.18 -0.79 23.71
CA GLY A 721 -28.44 -1.98 24.17
C GLY A 721 -28.58 -3.22 23.28
N TYR A 722 -29.23 -3.11 22.12
CA TYR A 722 -29.32 -4.19 21.13
C TYR A 722 -28.16 -4.12 20.12
N MET A 723 -27.82 -5.25 19.49
CA MET A 723 -26.81 -5.31 18.41
C MET A 723 -27.48 -5.77 17.11
N PRO A 724 -28.17 -4.85 16.40
CA PRO A 724 -28.95 -5.23 15.22
C PRO A 724 -28.04 -5.61 14.05
N LYS A 725 -28.33 -6.75 13.42
CA LYS A 725 -27.67 -7.20 12.20
C LYS A 725 -28.33 -6.53 10.98
N ILE A 726 -27.54 -5.94 10.07
CA ILE A 726 -28.07 -5.32 8.84
C ILE A 726 -27.72 -6.21 7.64
N ASP A 727 -28.73 -6.83 7.03
CA ASP A 727 -28.59 -7.51 5.75
C ASP A 727 -28.70 -6.48 4.62
N ALA A 728 -27.60 -6.31 3.87
CA ALA A 728 -27.45 -5.32 2.81
C ALA A 728 -27.36 -5.91 1.39
N GLU A 729 -27.44 -7.23 1.24
CA GLU A 729 -27.03 -7.86 -0.01
C GLU A 729 -28.15 -7.95 -1.07
N ASN A 730 -29.42 -7.95 -0.64
CA ASN A 730 -30.52 -8.35 -1.52
C ASN A 730 -31.30 -7.21 -2.19
N VAL A 731 -31.29 -5.98 -1.67
CA VAL A 731 -32.09 -4.87 -2.26
C VAL A 731 -31.31 -3.55 -2.26
N GLN A 732 -31.14 -2.98 -3.45
CA GLN A 732 -30.48 -1.69 -3.64
C GLN A 732 -31.49 -0.64 -4.13
N MET A 733 -31.51 0.53 -3.50
CA MET A 733 -32.28 1.68 -3.94
C MET A 733 -31.38 2.59 -4.81
N THR A 734 -31.84 2.94 -6.01
CA THR A 734 -31.16 3.91 -6.88
C THR A 734 -31.62 5.35 -6.58
N GLU A 735 -30.85 6.35 -7.00
CA GLU A 735 -31.12 7.79 -6.78
C GLU A 735 -32.47 8.28 -7.35
N GLU A 736 -33.10 7.48 -8.21
CA GLU A 736 -34.41 7.75 -8.82
C GLU A 736 -35.57 6.99 -8.14
N ASP A 737 -35.43 6.59 -6.87
CA ASP A 737 -36.46 5.85 -6.13
C ASP A 737 -36.82 4.47 -6.76
N ARG A 738 -35.93 3.92 -7.61
CA ARG A 738 -36.09 2.57 -8.18
C ARG A 738 -35.36 1.54 -7.31
N PHE A 739 -36.08 0.51 -6.89
CA PHE A 739 -35.54 -0.63 -6.14
C PHE A 739 -35.08 -1.73 -7.10
N THR A 740 -33.81 -2.10 -7.01
CA THR A 740 -33.25 -3.31 -7.62
C THR A 740 -33.20 -4.40 -6.56
N LEU A 741 -34.05 -5.43 -6.74
CA LEU A 741 -34.07 -6.63 -5.92
C LEU A 741 -33.22 -7.72 -6.57
N SER A 742 -32.29 -8.29 -5.81
CA SER A 742 -31.58 -9.53 -6.15
C SER A 742 -32.26 -10.64 -5.36
N LEU A 743 -33.01 -11.49 -6.06
CA LEU A 743 -33.66 -12.65 -5.47
C LEU A 743 -32.92 -13.90 -5.94
N SER A 744 -32.68 -14.83 -5.03
CA SER A 744 -32.31 -16.20 -5.42
C SER A 744 -33.44 -16.85 -6.22
N THR A 745 -33.11 -17.93 -6.91
CA THR A 745 -34.08 -18.67 -7.72
C THR A 745 -35.25 -19.20 -6.89
N ASP A 746 -35.00 -19.65 -5.66
CA ASP A 746 -36.02 -20.18 -4.74
C ASP A 746 -36.93 -19.08 -4.17
N GLU A 747 -36.34 -17.94 -3.80
CA GLU A 747 -37.10 -16.77 -3.33
C GLU A 747 -38.01 -16.20 -4.42
N LEU A 748 -37.53 -16.14 -5.67
CA LEU A 748 -38.33 -15.72 -6.82
C LEU A 748 -39.52 -16.67 -7.05
N TYR A 749 -39.30 -17.99 -6.95
CA TYR A 749 -40.36 -18.98 -7.14
C TYR A 749 -41.41 -18.90 -6.05
N THR A 750 -40.96 -18.74 -4.81
CA THR A 750 -41.82 -18.57 -3.64
C THR A 750 -42.64 -17.29 -3.74
N LEU A 751 -42.03 -16.17 -4.12
CA LEU A 751 -42.72 -14.89 -4.30
C LEU A 751 -43.80 -14.97 -5.38
N ILE A 752 -43.49 -15.54 -6.55
CA ILE A 752 -44.47 -15.74 -7.62
C ILE A 752 -45.59 -16.70 -7.16
N GLY A 753 -45.25 -17.75 -6.41
CA GLY A 753 -46.22 -18.68 -5.83
C GLY A 753 -47.18 -18.01 -4.85
N ILE A 754 -46.68 -17.15 -3.97
CA ILE A 754 -47.48 -16.37 -3.01
C ILE A 754 -48.41 -15.40 -3.74
N LEU A 755 -47.91 -14.68 -4.75
CA LEU A 755 -48.73 -13.74 -5.53
C LEU A 755 -49.86 -14.47 -6.28
N ARG A 756 -49.60 -15.66 -6.83
CA ARG A 756 -50.63 -16.51 -7.44
C ARG A 756 -51.63 -17.03 -6.42
N TYR A 757 -51.15 -17.44 -5.24
CA TYR A 757 -52.01 -17.86 -4.14
C TYR A 757 -52.97 -16.73 -3.72
N ALA A 758 -52.48 -15.50 -3.60
CA ALA A 758 -53.33 -14.35 -3.27
C ALA A 758 -54.45 -14.13 -4.30
N LEU A 759 -54.17 -14.33 -5.59
CA LEU A 759 -55.19 -14.26 -6.65
C LEU A 759 -56.23 -15.39 -6.55
N LEU A 760 -55.81 -16.61 -6.23
CA LEU A 760 -56.73 -17.74 -6.00
C LEU A 760 -57.60 -17.52 -4.76
N VAL A 761 -57.06 -16.88 -3.72
CA VAL A 761 -57.84 -16.48 -2.54
C VAL A 761 -58.89 -15.42 -2.92
N ASP A 762 -58.53 -14.42 -3.72
CA ASP A 762 -59.49 -13.43 -4.25
C ASP A 762 -60.63 -14.12 -5.04
N GLU A 763 -60.31 -15.12 -5.86
CA GLU A 763 -61.31 -15.89 -6.62
C GLU A 763 -62.24 -16.71 -5.71
N THR A 764 -61.68 -17.41 -4.72
CA THR A 764 -62.48 -18.23 -3.79
C THR A 764 -63.36 -17.41 -2.84
N LEU A 765 -62.89 -16.23 -2.43
CA LEU A 765 -63.68 -15.29 -1.63
C LEU A 765 -64.65 -14.45 -2.48
N GLY A 766 -64.48 -14.41 -3.81
CA GLY A 766 -65.26 -13.57 -4.71
C GLY A 766 -65.04 -12.07 -4.49
N ALA A 767 -63.89 -11.67 -3.95
CA ALA A 767 -63.55 -10.29 -3.59
C ALA A 767 -62.15 -9.94 -4.08
N THR A 768 -61.97 -8.77 -4.67
CA THR A 768 -60.65 -8.31 -5.16
C THR A 768 -59.88 -7.63 -4.04
N ILE A 769 -59.19 -8.40 -3.21
CA ILE A 769 -58.38 -7.90 -2.09
C ILE A 769 -57.00 -7.47 -2.60
N CYS A 770 -56.38 -8.26 -3.49
CA CYS A 770 -55.03 -8.03 -4.00
C CYS A 770 -54.94 -7.94 -5.55
N GLY A 771 -56.03 -8.27 -6.25
CA GLY A 771 -56.06 -8.53 -7.70
C GLY A 771 -55.37 -7.51 -8.61
N ALA A 772 -55.56 -6.21 -8.38
CA ALA A 772 -55.01 -5.19 -9.28
C ALA A 772 -53.48 -5.01 -9.15
N GLU A 773 -52.94 -5.10 -7.94
CA GLU A 773 -51.51 -4.88 -7.67
C GLU A 773 -50.70 -6.18 -7.83
N ALA A 774 -51.27 -7.32 -7.43
CA ALA A 774 -50.63 -8.62 -7.60
C ALA A 774 -50.39 -8.95 -9.08
N ASN A 775 -51.34 -8.64 -9.97
CA ASN A 775 -51.18 -8.83 -11.41
C ASN A 775 -50.08 -7.94 -12.01
N LYS A 776 -50.00 -6.67 -11.62
CA LYS A 776 -48.94 -5.75 -12.06
C LYS A 776 -47.55 -6.23 -11.61
N LEU A 777 -47.44 -6.75 -10.39
CA LEU A 777 -46.19 -7.33 -9.85
C LEU A 777 -45.81 -8.61 -10.59
N LEU A 778 -46.77 -9.50 -10.87
CA LEU A 778 -46.53 -10.73 -11.64
C LEU A 778 -46.05 -10.43 -13.07
N GLU A 779 -46.55 -9.39 -13.72
CA GLU A 779 -46.04 -8.97 -15.04
C GLU A 779 -44.60 -8.46 -14.98
N ARG A 780 -44.25 -7.70 -13.94
CA ARG A 780 -42.89 -7.17 -13.73
C ARG A 780 -41.87 -8.24 -13.34
N LEU A 781 -42.31 -9.30 -12.66
CA LEU A 781 -41.47 -10.40 -12.20
C LEU A 781 -41.32 -11.53 -13.24
N ARG A 782 -41.80 -11.35 -14.49
CA ARG A 782 -41.65 -12.34 -15.54
C ARG A 782 -40.16 -12.55 -15.90
N PRO A 783 -39.60 -13.77 -15.75
CA PRO A 783 -38.22 -14.04 -16.13
C PRO A 783 -38.03 -14.00 -17.65
N ASP A 784 -36.83 -13.61 -18.10
CA ASP A 784 -36.45 -13.66 -19.51
C ASP A 784 -36.58 -15.10 -20.06
N ALA A 785 -37.04 -15.22 -21.31
CA ALA A 785 -37.40 -16.50 -21.94
C ALA A 785 -36.29 -17.57 -21.95
N ARG A 786 -35.02 -17.17 -21.76
CA ARG A 786 -33.85 -18.07 -21.69
C ARG A 786 -33.66 -18.75 -20.33
N HIS A 787 -34.28 -18.24 -19.26
CA HIS A 787 -34.18 -18.75 -17.88
C HIS A 787 -35.52 -19.29 -17.34
N ALA A 788 -36.54 -19.41 -18.20
CA ALA A 788 -37.92 -19.73 -17.82
C ALA A 788 -38.19 -21.22 -17.52
N TYR A 789 -37.17 -22.10 -17.62
CA TYR A 789 -37.37 -23.51 -17.30
C TYR A 789 -37.68 -23.66 -15.80
N ASN A 790 -38.84 -24.24 -15.50
CA ASN A 790 -39.35 -24.63 -14.19
C ASN A 790 -39.99 -23.57 -13.26
N VAL A 791 -39.91 -22.26 -13.56
CA VAL A 791 -40.51 -21.20 -12.69
C VAL A 791 -42.02 -21.40 -12.50
N ASN A 792 -42.74 -21.66 -13.59
CA ASN A 792 -44.19 -21.87 -13.54
C ASN A 792 -44.56 -23.15 -12.78
N TYR A 793 -43.79 -24.22 -12.93
CA TYR A 793 -44.07 -25.50 -12.29
C TYR A 793 -43.95 -25.41 -10.76
N PHE A 794 -42.85 -24.85 -10.26
CA PHE A 794 -42.62 -24.72 -8.81
C PHE A 794 -43.55 -23.69 -8.18
N SER A 795 -43.75 -22.53 -8.80
CA SER A 795 -44.67 -21.51 -8.28
C SER A 795 -46.13 -21.98 -8.25
N GLU A 796 -46.58 -22.75 -9.25
CA GLU A 796 -47.91 -23.39 -9.20
C GLU A 796 -48.03 -24.42 -8.10
N SER A 797 -47.00 -25.23 -7.88
CA SER A 797 -47.01 -26.24 -6.81
C SER A 797 -47.16 -25.58 -5.44
N ILE A 798 -46.36 -24.55 -5.16
CA ILE A 798 -46.41 -23.77 -3.91
C ILE A 798 -47.79 -23.13 -3.75
N SER A 799 -48.29 -22.47 -4.79
CA SER A 799 -49.60 -21.81 -4.79
C SER A 799 -50.74 -22.80 -4.52
N LYS A 800 -50.77 -23.95 -5.19
CA LYS A 800 -51.78 -25.01 -4.99
C LYS A 800 -51.73 -25.60 -3.59
N GLN A 801 -50.53 -25.82 -3.05
CA GLN A 801 -50.38 -26.36 -1.70
C GLN A 801 -50.92 -25.40 -0.64
N MET A 802 -50.58 -24.10 -0.74
CA MET A 802 -51.10 -23.07 0.16
C MET A 802 -52.62 -22.89 -0.01
N HIS A 803 -53.11 -22.91 -1.25
CA HIS A 803 -54.53 -22.80 -1.55
C HIS A 803 -55.36 -23.94 -0.96
N LYS A 804 -54.88 -25.18 -1.09
CA LYS A 804 -55.55 -26.34 -0.50
C LYS A 804 -55.66 -26.23 1.03
N ALA A 805 -54.58 -25.79 1.69
CA ALA A 805 -54.60 -25.57 3.14
C ALA A 805 -55.60 -24.47 3.53
N PHE A 806 -55.68 -23.39 2.75
CA PHE A 806 -56.68 -22.34 2.93
C PHE A 806 -58.11 -22.85 2.75
N GLU A 807 -58.41 -23.59 1.67
CA GLU A 807 -59.74 -24.15 1.42
C GLU A 807 -60.20 -25.11 2.52
N GLU A 808 -59.29 -25.93 3.07
CA GLU A 808 -59.60 -26.83 4.19
C GLU A 808 -60.02 -26.07 5.45
N VAL A 809 -59.38 -24.93 5.76
CA VAL A 809 -59.74 -24.09 6.90
C VAL A 809 -61.00 -23.27 6.62
N TYR A 810 -61.09 -22.70 5.42
CA TYR A 810 -62.23 -21.89 4.98
C TYR A 810 -63.52 -22.72 4.99
N SER A 811 -63.52 -23.91 4.39
CA SER A 811 -64.67 -24.82 4.37
C SER A 811 -65.12 -25.25 5.77
N LYS A 812 -64.18 -25.51 6.70
CA LYS A 812 -64.51 -25.79 8.11
C LYS A 812 -65.21 -24.60 8.77
N THR A 813 -64.72 -23.39 8.53
CA THR A 813 -65.25 -22.15 9.13
C THR A 813 -66.62 -21.80 8.56
N VAL A 814 -66.81 -21.92 7.24
CA VAL A 814 -68.12 -21.75 6.60
C VAL A 814 -69.09 -22.84 7.07
N GLY A 815 -68.63 -24.08 7.23
CA GLY A 815 -69.42 -25.18 7.76
C GLY A 815 -69.94 -24.94 9.18
N SER A 816 -69.08 -24.45 10.09
CA SER A 816 -69.48 -24.11 11.45
C SER A 816 -70.49 -22.96 11.49
N ALA A 817 -70.24 -21.89 10.72
CA ALA A 817 -71.15 -20.76 10.58
C ALA A 817 -72.51 -21.19 9.99
N THR A 818 -72.51 -22.00 8.93
CA THR A 818 -73.73 -22.53 8.32
C THR A 818 -74.53 -23.38 9.29
N ARG A 819 -73.87 -24.20 10.11
CA ARG A 819 -74.54 -25.01 11.15
C ARG A 819 -75.19 -24.12 12.21
N LYS A 820 -74.48 -23.08 12.67
CA LYS A 820 -74.99 -22.07 13.61
C LYS A 820 -76.23 -21.36 13.05
N TYR A 821 -76.18 -20.89 11.81
CA TYR A 821 -77.32 -20.20 11.18
C TYR A 821 -78.49 -21.13 10.86
N LYS A 822 -78.24 -22.37 10.43
CA LYS A 822 -79.32 -23.37 10.24
C LYS A 822 -80.05 -23.67 11.55
N GLN A 823 -79.34 -23.76 12.67
CA GLN A 823 -79.95 -23.92 14.00
C GLN A 823 -80.75 -22.68 14.41
N GLN A 824 -80.26 -21.47 14.12
CA GLN A 824 -81.01 -20.23 14.39
C GLN A 824 -82.30 -20.14 13.54
N VAL A 825 -82.23 -20.53 12.26
CA VAL A 825 -83.39 -20.55 11.36
C VAL A 825 -84.38 -21.65 11.74
N SER A 826 -83.91 -22.85 12.14
CA SER A 826 -84.82 -23.91 12.62
C SER A 826 -85.54 -23.48 13.91
N ARG A 827 -84.85 -22.77 14.80
CA ARG A 827 -85.46 -22.16 16.00
C ARG A 827 -86.56 -21.15 15.62
N LEU A 828 -86.30 -20.28 14.63
CA LEU A 828 -87.28 -19.30 14.12
C LEU A 828 -88.47 -19.95 13.38
N ILE A 829 -88.28 -21.08 12.71
CA ILE A 829 -89.37 -21.83 12.06
C ILE A 829 -90.19 -22.61 13.09
N SER A 830 -89.54 -23.14 14.14
CA SER A 830 -90.22 -23.84 15.25
C SER A 830 -91.01 -22.90 16.18
N SER A 831 -90.81 -21.58 16.10
CA SER A 831 -91.60 -20.59 16.83
C SER A 831 -92.93 -20.26 16.15
N THR A 832 -93.82 -21.26 16.03
CA THR A 832 -95.27 -21.06 15.90
C THR A 832 -95.90 -21.30 17.29
N PRO A 833 -96.97 -20.58 17.70
CA PRO A 833 -97.31 -20.46 19.12
C PRO A 833 -97.97 -21.73 19.63
N MET A 834 -97.18 -22.60 20.27
CA MET A 834 -97.66 -23.69 21.10
C MET A 834 -97.82 -23.21 22.54
N LEU A 835 -98.95 -23.60 23.14
CA LEU A 835 -99.43 -23.17 24.45
C LEU A 835 -98.35 -23.27 25.54
N LYS A 836 -98.30 -22.25 26.40
CA LYS A 836 -97.58 -22.25 27.67
C LYS A 836 -97.93 -23.49 28.49
N SER A 837 -97.02 -24.46 28.54
CA SER A 837 -96.96 -25.46 29.60
C SER A 837 -95.90 -25.04 30.61
N ASN A 838 -96.33 -24.29 31.62
CA ASN A 838 -95.58 -24.04 32.85
C ASN A 838 -95.33 -25.37 33.57
N ARG A 839 -94.14 -25.94 33.43
CA ARG A 839 -93.52 -26.76 34.47
C ARG A 839 -92.06 -26.33 34.55
N GLY A 840 -91.73 -25.55 35.58
CA GLY A 840 -90.34 -25.24 35.91
C GLY A 840 -89.61 -26.50 36.37
N PHE A 841 -88.29 -26.50 36.29
CA PHE A 841 -87.44 -27.58 36.80
C PHE A 841 -87.76 -27.85 38.28
N GLU A 842 -88.06 -29.10 38.65
CA GLU A 842 -88.46 -29.48 40.02
C GLU A 842 -87.25 -29.69 40.95
N GLY A 843 -86.02 -29.67 40.43
CA GLY A 843 -84.79 -29.81 41.22
C GLY A 843 -84.22 -28.48 41.75
N PRO A 844 -83.22 -28.53 42.64
CA PRO A 844 -82.56 -27.33 43.16
C PRO A 844 -81.83 -26.58 42.05
N ASN A 845 -82.07 -25.27 41.93
CA ASN A 845 -81.37 -24.37 41.01
C ASN A 845 -80.73 -23.22 41.82
N PRO A 846 -79.39 -23.19 42.02
CA PRO A 846 -78.35 -24.03 41.40
C PRO A 846 -78.23 -25.44 42.01
N ALA A 847 -78.00 -26.44 41.16
CA ALA A 847 -77.71 -27.82 41.55
C ALA A 847 -76.26 -27.94 42.02
N SER A 848 -76.04 -28.64 43.14
CA SER A 848 -74.70 -28.81 43.76
C SER A 848 -74.37 -30.25 44.13
N THR A 849 -75.35 -31.17 44.08
CA THR A 849 -75.09 -32.60 44.25
C THR A 849 -74.90 -33.26 42.88
N PRO A 850 -74.12 -34.36 42.77
CA PRO A 850 -73.90 -35.05 41.50
C PRO A 850 -75.20 -35.56 40.83
N GLU A 851 -76.20 -35.95 41.62
CA GLU A 851 -77.50 -36.41 41.10
C GLU A 851 -78.33 -35.24 40.58
N ASP A 852 -78.39 -34.12 41.31
CA ASP A 852 -79.12 -32.93 40.88
C ASP A 852 -78.48 -32.27 39.65
N ILE A 853 -77.15 -32.25 39.58
CA ILE A 853 -76.40 -31.72 38.43
C ILE A 853 -76.72 -32.55 37.19
N ARG A 854 -76.81 -33.88 37.33
CA ARG A 854 -77.16 -34.76 36.21
C ARG A 854 -78.60 -34.55 35.76
N GLN A 855 -79.56 -34.46 36.70
CA GLN A 855 -80.95 -34.13 36.38
C GLN A 855 -81.09 -32.76 35.70
N MET A 856 -80.32 -31.77 36.14
CA MET A 856 -80.31 -30.43 35.53
C MET A 856 -79.73 -30.44 34.12
N ILE A 857 -78.65 -31.19 33.89
CA ILE A 857 -78.05 -31.37 32.55
C ILE A 857 -79.04 -32.08 31.62
N ASP A 858 -79.68 -33.15 32.09
CA ASP A 858 -80.66 -33.90 31.30
C ASP A 858 -81.88 -33.01 30.98
N TYR A 859 -82.38 -32.24 31.95
CA TYR A 859 -83.47 -31.28 31.75
C TYR A 859 -83.13 -30.16 30.75
N ALA A 860 -81.89 -29.66 30.81
CA ALA A 860 -81.40 -28.64 29.87
C ALA A 860 -81.20 -29.21 28.47
N LEU A 861 -80.74 -30.45 28.36
CA LEU A 861 -80.56 -31.16 27.09
C LEU A 861 -81.90 -31.47 26.41
N ASP A 862 -82.91 -31.87 27.19
CA ASP A 862 -84.27 -32.12 26.67
C ASP A 862 -84.98 -30.86 26.15
N ARG A 863 -84.57 -29.68 26.62
CA ARG A 863 -85.22 -28.39 26.31
C ARG A 863 -84.33 -27.39 25.59
N ASP A 864 -83.12 -27.78 25.19
CA ASP A 864 -82.11 -26.90 24.57
C ASP A 864 -81.85 -25.61 25.38
N LEU A 865 -81.77 -25.72 26.71
CA LEU A 865 -81.52 -24.59 27.63
C LEU A 865 -80.02 -24.42 27.92
N ALA A 866 -79.58 -23.18 28.14
CA ALA A 866 -78.22 -22.88 28.55
C ALA A 866 -78.02 -23.12 30.07
N LEU A 867 -76.81 -23.53 30.43
CA LEU A 867 -76.37 -23.79 31.80
C LEU A 867 -75.13 -22.97 32.13
N GLU A 868 -75.11 -22.35 33.31
CA GLU A 868 -73.90 -21.81 33.92
C GLU A 868 -73.30 -22.90 34.83
N ILE A 869 -72.09 -23.36 34.53
CA ILE A 869 -71.40 -24.40 35.31
C ILE A 869 -70.14 -23.87 36.00
N GLU A 870 -69.88 -24.32 37.24
CA GLU A 870 -68.60 -24.18 37.94
C GLU A 870 -67.77 -25.46 37.72
N TYR A 871 -66.77 -25.41 36.82
CA TYR A 871 -65.98 -26.57 36.41
C TYR A 871 -64.55 -26.54 36.96
N LYS A 872 -64.11 -27.63 37.60
CA LYS A 872 -62.76 -27.75 38.16
C LYS A 872 -61.80 -28.51 37.22
N LYS A 873 -60.89 -27.79 36.59
CA LYS A 873 -59.84 -28.33 35.71
C LYS A 873 -58.56 -28.53 36.54
N THR A 874 -58.24 -29.79 36.87
CA THR A 874 -56.95 -30.30 37.43
C THR A 874 -56.15 -29.28 38.27
N ASP A 875 -56.28 -29.31 39.60
CA ASP A 875 -55.59 -28.49 40.61
C ASP A 875 -55.62 -26.95 40.46
N LYS A 876 -56.49 -26.41 39.59
CA LYS A 876 -56.78 -24.98 39.49
C LYS A 876 -58.13 -24.62 40.13
N ALA A 877 -58.31 -23.34 40.46
CA ALA A 877 -59.60 -22.81 40.95
C ALA A 877 -60.73 -23.09 39.94
N PRO A 878 -61.97 -23.33 40.39
CA PRO A 878 -63.10 -23.61 39.52
C PRO A 878 -63.39 -22.41 38.61
N ILE A 879 -63.64 -22.68 37.33
CA ILE A 879 -63.94 -21.67 36.32
C ILE A 879 -65.45 -21.71 36.05
N ARG A 880 -66.07 -20.53 35.96
CA ARG A 880 -67.47 -20.39 35.53
C ARG A 880 -67.54 -20.33 34.02
N GLU A 881 -68.34 -21.21 33.42
CA GLU A 881 -68.54 -21.28 31.98
C GLU A 881 -70.04 -21.43 31.67
N GLU A 882 -70.51 -20.65 30.68
CA GLU A 882 -71.86 -20.80 30.13
C GLU A 882 -71.82 -21.77 28.96
N ILE A 883 -72.61 -22.83 29.05
CA ILE A 883 -72.60 -23.95 28.13
C ILE A 883 -74.01 -24.34 27.68
N VAL A 884 -74.13 -24.82 26.45
CA VAL A 884 -75.35 -25.44 25.92
C VAL A 884 -75.09 -26.94 25.73
N PRO A 885 -75.70 -27.82 26.54
CA PRO A 885 -75.56 -29.28 26.42
C PRO A 885 -76.00 -29.78 25.04
N GLU A 886 -75.20 -30.62 24.38
CA GLU A 886 -75.59 -31.26 23.10
C GLU A 886 -75.78 -32.76 23.27
N LYS A 887 -74.89 -33.42 24.02
CA LYS A 887 -74.93 -34.88 24.21
C LYS A 887 -74.30 -35.31 25.53
N VAL A 888 -74.94 -36.24 26.23
CA VAL A 888 -74.37 -36.94 27.38
C VAL A 888 -74.01 -38.37 26.99
N GLU A 889 -72.74 -38.75 27.15
CA GLU A 889 -72.24 -40.11 26.95
C GLU A 889 -71.59 -40.60 28.26
N GLY A 890 -72.37 -41.36 29.05
CA GLY A 890 -71.91 -41.91 30.33
C GLY A 890 -71.58 -40.81 31.35
N ALA A 891 -70.30 -40.57 31.61
CA ALA A 891 -69.80 -39.55 32.55
C ALA A 891 -69.28 -38.27 31.84
N ARG A 892 -69.46 -38.17 30.52
CA ARG A 892 -68.98 -37.06 29.70
C ARG A 892 -70.18 -36.28 29.14
N LEU A 893 -70.10 -34.96 29.24
CA LEU A 893 -71.02 -34.01 28.64
C LEU A 893 -70.30 -33.29 27.49
N THR A 894 -70.78 -33.46 26.27
CA THR A 894 -70.38 -32.63 25.14
C THR A 894 -71.30 -31.43 25.10
N ALA A 895 -70.74 -30.24 25.27
CA ALA A 895 -71.51 -29.00 25.27
C ALA A 895 -70.79 -27.92 24.46
N TYR A 896 -71.59 -27.04 23.85
CA TYR A 896 -71.07 -25.84 23.23
C TYR A 896 -70.80 -24.81 24.32
N CYS A 897 -69.56 -24.35 24.44
CA CYS A 897 -69.19 -23.30 25.38
C CYS A 897 -69.38 -21.94 24.72
N GLU A 898 -70.32 -21.13 25.19
CA GLU A 898 -70.54 -19.80 24.62
C GLU A 898 -69.36 -18.86 24.87
N THR A 899 -68.72 -18.98 26.04
CA THR A 899 -67.55 -18.14 26.40
C THR A 899 -66.32 -18.41 25.53
N ARG A 900 -66.17 -19.62 24.98
CA ARG A 900 -65.03 -20.02 24.14
C ARG A 900 -65.40 -20.23 22.67
N ASP A 901 -66.66 -20.05 22.30
CA ASP A 901 -67.23 -20.30 20.97
C ASP A 901 -66.80 -21.67 20.37
N THR A 902 -66.67 -22.71 21.21
CA THR A 902 -66.14 -24.03 20.84
C THR A 902 -66.85 -25.17 21.56
N TYR A 903 -66.97 -26.33 20.88
CA TYR A 903 -67.47 -27.56 21.50
C TYR A 903 -66.41 -28.16 22.41
N THR A 904 -66.77 -28.40 23.67
CA THR A 904 -65.88 -28.93 24.69
C THR A 904 -66.52 -30.12 25.40
N VAL A 905 -65.69 -31.08 25.80
CA VAL A 905 -66.13 -32.27 26.55
C VAL A 905 -65.81 -32.06 28.02
N TYR A 906 -66.85 -32.03 28.85
CA TYR A 906 -66.79 -31.87 30.29
C TYR A 906 -66.97 -33.23 30.98
N GLN A 907 -66.21 -33.48 32.05
CA GLN A 907 -66.50 -34.62 32.93
C GLN A 907 -67.54 -34.18 33.97
N ILE A 908 -68.69 -34.85 34.01
CA ILE A 908 -69.80 -34.50 34.92
C ILE A 908 -69.33 -34.50 36.38
N ALA A 909 -68.44 -35.42 36.76
CA ALA A 909 -67.87 -35.52 38.10
C ALA A 909 -67.01 -34.32 38.54
N ARG A 910 -66.64 -33.42 37.62
CA ARG A 910 -65.83 -32.22 37.89
C ARG A 910 -66.65 -30.92 37.86
N ILE A 911 -67.97 -31.02 37.67
CA ILE A 911 -68.90 -29.90 37.78
C ILE A 911 -69.28 -29.80 39.25
N GLU A 912 -68.90 -28.71 39.92
CA GLU A 912 -69.20 -28.49 41.34
C GLU A 912 -70.58 -27.85 41.53
N LYS A 913 -71.00 -27.00 40.59
CA LYS A 913 -72.36 -26.43 40.53
C LYS A 913 -72.83 -26.26 39.10
N ALA A 914 -74.13 -26.41 38.88
CA ALA A 914 -74.80 -26.07 37.63
C ALA A 914 -76.04 -25.20 37.92
N ARG A 915 -76.31 -24.22 37.08
CA ARG A 915 -77.47 -23.31 37.17
C ARG A 915 -78.13 -23.18 35.81
N LEU A 916 -79.46 -23.30 35.75
CA LEU A 916 -80.24 -22.99 34.54
C LEU A 916 -80.29 -21.47 34.33
N VAL A 917 -79.93 -21.04 33.13
CA VAL A 917 -79.92 -19.63 32.67
C VAL A 917 -81.26 -19.26 32.04
#